data_AF-A0A428JXY5-F1
#
_entry.id   AF-A0A428JXY5-F1
#
_cell.length_a   1.000
_cell.length_b   1.000
_cell.length_c   1.000
_cell.angle_alpha   90.00
_cell.angle_beta   90.00
_cell.angle_gamma   90.00
#
_symmetry.space_group_name_H-M   'P 1'
#
loop_
_entity.id
_entity.type
_entity.pdbx_description
1 polymer ?
#
loop_
_entity_poly.entity_id
_entity_poly.type
_entity_poly.pdbx_seq_one_letter_code
_entity_poly.pdbx_strand_id
1 'polypeptide(L)'
;MIIQHPLNDFLYSLFPDAEIFGQNPEKLVEHLTDFYTFGPYRPTVTIKGAVVEVKIDTKAISSQKAEYDKVLRQCEARQFQRALPRLRQLIQQNPTVSEYHRVLGQVLSELGQPDEALDALIDALRWDPRNGYALIMAGNIYARQKDDLKSAKTFYDQALAVNPKDFIAINNIGGNLMQLGRHQEAERYFEIAHEIEPDYPNTLYALAMVSQQRRDYASAFYLATRALRNARPGDPILRASLALATETATQYLNSTNTFAIANEYQEAVQDRAGLEIRVDEDPLIPTAAKLEIAENYGRRYHQVRFKPGYPAVEHLIMHEIVHLDFILQARAADGNLLFTTTGKSKEKFIRAAEPQLKKLQKTGFPEQNITSYINSLFEGMMRQVYNQPIDLFIEDFLYREFPEARPLQFLSLLKLLREATEAVRNKHAQEYSPPAVHKASTVLNLVMALQFRDLFGYDALPDFKAPALQVKEAERLWSEYQEYRADRQPGEEYELVQHWGEDLGLAAYFELKDETTVRREQSSASADVAPFLAPTDEPAGQASPEDLLARIERDPLGLDEPEPADAHQGQMSFADSPAGGMAVMFYCLDWLKHFDGKSRQQVQDITFEIAMLGRSGLDPKDSAQKYNLASVPGKKYSALHLLTGMYTGFRQLDPSLDTGLDFGKELEMARAMHKGKDE
;
A
#
# COMPACT_ATOMS: atom_id res chain seq x y z
N MET A 1 9.20 52.59 -28.93
CA MET A 1 8.46 52.55 -30.21
C MET A 1 7.96 53.95 -30.53
N ILE A 2 8.01 54.37 -31.79
CA ILE A 2 7.44 55.65 -32.24
C ILE A 2 6.36 55.30 -33.28
N ILE A 3 5.14 55.75 -33.03
CA ILE A 3 4.01 55.65 -33.96
C ILE A 3 3.78 57.06 -34.51
N GLN A 4 3.63 57.18 -35.83
CA GLN A 4 3.38 58.46 -36.48
C GLN A 4 2.06 58.38 -37.24
N HIS A 5 1.16 59.31 -36.94
CA HIS A 5 -0.09 59.48 -37.67
C HIS A 5 -0.05 60.79 -38.45
N PRO A 6 -0.35 60.80 -39.76
CA PRO A 6 -0.54 62.06 -40.48
C PRO A 6 -1.80 62.76 -39.94
N LEU A 7 -1.72 64.07 -39.68
CA LEU A 7 -2.84 64.88 -39.20
C LEU A 7 -3.77 65.22 -40.39
N ASN A 8 -4.52 64.22 -40.85
CA ASN A 8 -5.46 64.29 -41.96
C ASN A 8 -6.68 63.39 -41.67
N ASP A 9 -7.59 63.27 -42.63
CA ASP A 9 -8.82 62.49 -42.54
C ASP A 9 -8.58 61.02 -42.14
N PHE A 10 -7.38 60.47 -42.39
CA PHE A 10 -7.03 59.11 -41.99
C PHE A 10 -6.81 58.97 -40.48
N LEU A 11 -6.30 60.00 -39.77
CA LEU A 11 -6.23 59.96 -38.31
C LEU A 11 -7.64 59.91 -37.71
N TYR A 12 -8.56 60.71 -38.23
CA TYR A 12 -9.93 60.77 -37.73
C TYR A 12 -10.75 59.53 -38.09
N SER A 13 -10.38 58.78 -39.14
CA SER A 13 -10.98 57.46 -39.39
C SER A 13 -10.50 56.39 -38.41
N LEU A 14 -9.26 56.49 -37.92
CA LEU A 14 -8.72 55.61 -36.87
C LEU A 14 -9.24 55.96 -35.47
N PHE A 15 -9.55 57.25 -35.24
CA PHE A 15 -10.06 57.79 -33.98
C PHE A 15 -11.30 58.66 -34.25
N PRO A 16 -12.49 58.05 -34.50
CA PRO A 16 -13.69 58.80 -34.88
C PRO A 16 -14.12 59.85 -33.86
N ASP A 17 -13.93 59.56 -32.57
CA ASP A 17 -14.24 60.48 -31.46
C ASP A 17 -13.27 61.67 -31.39
N ALA A 18 -12.17 61.64 -32.15
CA ALA A 18 -11.17 62.70 -32.19
C ALA A 18 -11.47 63.82 -33.20
N GLU A 19 -12.44 63.60 -34.12
CA GLU A 19 -12.85 64.57 -35.13
C GLU A 19 -13.41 65.87 -34.49
N ILE A 20 -14.05 65.72 -33.33
CA ILE A 20 -14.58 66.80 -32.48
C ILE A 20 -13.46 67.72 -31.95
N PHE A 21 -12.22 67.22 -31.90
CA PHE A 21 -11.04 67.95 -31.42
C PHE A 21 -10.20 68.55 -32.55
N GLY A 22 -10.63 68.45 -33.82
CA GLY A 22 -9.86 68.87 -34.99
C GLY A 22 -9.43 70.36 -35.02
N GLN A 23 -9.94 71.18 -34.10
CA GLN A 23 -9.52 72.57 -33.89
C GLN A 23 -8.80 72.82 -32.55
N ASN A 24 -8.66 71.81 -31.68
CA ASN A 24 -7.97 71.90 -30.39
C ASN A 24 -6.85 70.84 -30.27
N PRO A 25 -5.61 71.20 -30.63
CA PRO A 25 -4.44 70.32 -30.57
C PRO A 25 -4.20 69.68 -29.19
N GLU A 26 -4.56 70.36 -28.11
CA GLU A 26 -4.34 69.88 -26.74
C GLU A 26 -5.25 68.69 -26.41
N LYS A 27 -6.54 68.76 -26.80
CA LYS A 27 -7.49 67.67 -26.59
C LYS A 27 -7.17 66.44 -27.43
N LEU A 28 -6.65 66.65 -28.64
CA LEU A 28 -6.19 65.54 -29.50
C LEU A 28 -4.98 64.83 -28.87
N VAL A 29 -4.03 65.59 -28.31
CA VAL A 29 -2.87 65.04 -27.58
C VAL A 29 -3.32 64.26 -26.34
N GLU A 30 -4.26 64.79 -25.56
CA GLU A 30 -4.82 64.13 -24.37
C GLU A 30 -5.52 62.81 -24.74
N HIS A 31 -6.43 62.86 -25.71
CA HIS A 31 -7.18 61.68 -26.17
C HIS A 31 -6.26 60.55 -26.67
N LEU A 32 -5.27 60.89 -27.49
CA LEU A 32 -4.30 59.91 -27.98
C LEU A 32 -3.36 59.43 -26.87
N THR A 33 -3.05 60.28 -25.88
CA THR A 33 -2.27 59.87 -24.72
C THR A 33 -3.02 58.82 -23.91
N ASP A 34 -4.30 59.03 -23.66
CA ASP A 34 -5.15 58.08 -22.93
C ASP A 34 -5.32 56.77 -23.72
N PHE A 35 -5.58 56.85 -25.02
CA PHE A 35 -5.73 55.67 -25.88
C PHE A 35 -4.48 54.78 -25.88
N TYR A 36 -3.30 55.38 -25.98
CA TYR A 36 -2.02 54.66 -26.01
C TYR A 36 -1.43 54.39 -24.62
N THR A 37 -2.13 54.76 -23.54
CA THR A 37 -1.73 54.42 -22.17
C THR A 37 -1.99 52.94 -21.89
N PHE A 38 -0.98 52.25 -21.37
CA PHE A 38 -1.08 50.83 -21.00
C PHE A 38 -0.64 50.64 -19.56
N GLY A 39 -1.55 50.24 -18.67
CA GLY A 39 -1.26 50.13 -17.23
C GLY A 39 -0.73 51.46 -16.68
N PRO A 40 0.45 51.50 -16.03
CA PRO A 40 1.06 52.75 -15.53
C PRO A 40 1.77 53.58 -16.62
N TYR A 41 1.91 53.04 -17.83
CA TYR A 41 2.79 53.61 -18.87
C TYR A 41 2.04 54.57 -19.75
N ARG A 42 2.24 55.87 -19.52
CA ARG A 42 1.72 56.93 -20.38
C ARG A 42 2.68 57.23 -21.54
N PRO A 43 2.20 57.24 -22.79
CA PRO A 43 3.00 57.63 -23.94
C PRO A 43 3.23 59.15 -23.94
N THR A 44 4.25 59.60 -24.65
CA THR A 44 4.41 61.03 -24.97
C THR A 44 3.82 61.29 -26.36
N VAL A 45 2.73 62.02 -26.43
CA VAL A 45 2.12 62.43 -27.70
C VAL A 45 2.50 63.87 -28.01
N THR A 46 3.02 64.13 -29.20
CA THR A 46 3.40 65.48 -29.66
C THR A 46 2.94 65.71 -31.08
N ILE A 47 2.52 66.93 -31.41
CA ILE A 47 2.14 67.32 -32.77
C ILE A 47 3.28 68.16 -33.36
N LYS A 48 3.82 67.74 -34.51
CA LYS A 48 4.91 68.42 -35.23
C LYS A 48 4.46 68.68 -36.67
N GLY A 49 4.09 69.92 -36.98
CA GLY A 49 3.55 70.28 -38.29
C GLY A 49 2.28 69.48 -38.58
N ALA A 50 2.28 68.70 -39.66
CA ALA A 50 1.15 67.86 -40.09
C ALA A 50 1.23 66.41 -39.60
N VAL A 51 2.01 66.10 -38.55
CA VAL A 51 2.18 64.73 -38.03
C VAL A 51 2.01 64.69 -36.52
N VAL A 52 1.24 63.73 -36.03
CA VAL A 52 1.17 63.36 -34.61
C VAL A 52 2.17 62.23 -34.34
N GLU A 53 3.10 62.46 -33.42
CA GLU A 53 4.12 61.51 -33.01
C GLU A 53 3.79 61.00 -31.61
N VAL A 54 3.48 59.70 -31.50
CA VAL A 54 3.24 58.97 -30.25
C VAL A 54 4.49 58.19 -29.91
N LYS A 55 5.16 58.56 -28.83
CA LYS A 55 6.33 57.85 -28.30
C LYS A 55 5.94 56.98 -27.13
N ILE A 56 6.11 55.68 -27.31
CA ILE A 56 5.92 54.68 -26.25
C ILE A 56 7.31 54.20 -25.84
N ASP A 57 7.70 54.39 -24.58
CA ASP A 57 8.98 53.91 -24.07
C ASP A 57 8.93 52.39 -23.79
N THR A 58 8.94 51.63 -24.88
CA THR A 58 8.93 50.17 -24.84
C THR A 58 10.16 49.59 -24.15
N LYS A 59 11.28 50.33 -24.10
CA LYS A 59 12.50 49.90 -23.39
C LYS A 59 12.31 50.02 -21.88
N ALA A 60 11.73 51.12 -21.40
CA ALA A 60 11.39 51.28 -19.99
C ALA A 60 10.38 50.22 -19.53
N ILE A 61 9.32 49.99 -20.32
CA ILE A 61 8.31 48.93 -20.05
C ILE A 61 8.98 47.55 -19.92
N SER A 62 9.83 47.17 -20.88
CA SER A 62 10.50 45.86 -20.84
C SER A 62 11.49 45.74 -19.69
N SER A 63 12.20 46.83 -19.38
CA SER A 63 13.20 46.86 -18.30
C SER A 63 12.54 46.69 -16.93
N GLN A 64 11.43 47.40 -16.70
CA GLN A 64 10.70 47.32 -15.44
C GLN A 64 10.00 45.97 -15.25
N LYS A 65 9.47 45.37 -16.32
CA LYS A 65 8.96 43.99 -16.27
C LYS A 65 10.07 43.01 -15.86
N ALA A 66 11.24 43.10 -16.49
CA ALA A 66 12.38 42.24 -16.15
C ALA A 66 12.86 42.42 -14.69
N GLU A 67 12.82 43.65 -14.19
CA GLU A 67 13.16 43.95 -12.80
C GLU A 67 12.09 43.45 -11.81
N TYR A 68 10.81 43.53 -12.17
CA TYR A 68 9.73 42.93 -11.39
C TYR A 68 9.82 41.40 -11.35
N ASP A 69 10.09 40.74 -12.48
CA ASP A 69 10.32 39.29 -12.52
C ASP A 69 11.53 38.87 -11.68
N LYS A 70 12.53 39.76 -11.55
CA LYS A 70 13.65 39.55 -10.64
C LYS A 70 13.24 39.67 -9.18
N VAL A 71 12.41 40.65 -8.83
CA VAL A 71 11.82 40.77 -7.49
C VAL A 71 11.02 39.52 -7.12
N LEU A 72 10.17 39.02 -8.03
CA LEU A 72 9.39 37.80 -7.80
C LEU A 72 10.28 36.59 -7.52
N ARG A 73 11.31 36.35 -8.35
CA ARG A 73 12.29 35.28 -8.12
C ARG A 73 13.03 35.41 -6.79
N GLN A 74 13.33 36.64 -6.37
CA GLN A 74 13.93 36.88 -5.05
C GLN A 74 12.96 36.55 -3.91
N CYS A 75 11.68 36.88 -4.06
CA CYS A 75 10.65 36.54 -3.09
C CYS A 75 10.43 35.02 -2.99
N GLU A 76 10.38 34.32 -4.12
CA GLU A 76 10.32 32.85 -4.19
C GLU A 76 11.53 32.20 -3.48
N ALA A 77 12.72 32.76 -3.68
CA ALA A 77 13.94 32.34 -2.99
C ALA A 77 14.04 32.83 -1.52
N ARG A 78 12.98 33.43 -0.96
CA ARG A 78 12.92 34.04 0.39
C ARG A 78 13.98 35.11 0.67
N GLN A 79 14.50 35.76 -0.38
CA GLN A 79 15.49 36.84 -0.30
C GLN A 79 14.83 38.22 -0.14
N PHE A 80 13.91 38.36 0.81
CA PHE A 80 13.05 39.53 1.00
C PHE A 80 13.83 40.84 1.19
N GLN A 81 14.92 40.81 1.97
CA GLN A 81 15.80 41.97 2.18
C GLN A 81 16.45 42.49 0.88
N ARG A 82 16.69 41.61 -0.09
CA ARG A 82 17.25 42.00 -1.41
C ARG A 82 16.18 42.48 -2.39
N ALA A 83 14.97 41.96 -2.25
CA ALA A 83 13.81 42.34 -3.07
C ALA A 83 13.31 43.74 -2.73
N LEU A 84 13.27 44.09 -1.44
CA LEU A 84 12.71 45.34 -0.92
C LEU A 84 13.22 46.63 -1.62
N PRO A 85 14.54 46.90 -1.75
CA PRO A 85 15.01 48.13 -2.38
C PRO A 85 14.65 48.21 -3.88
N ARG A 86 14.65 47.07 -4.58
CA ARG A 86 14.27 46.99 -6.00
C ARG A 86 12.79 47.26 -6.19
N LEU A 87 11.97 46.69 -5.31
CA LEU A 87 10.54 46.90 -5.32
C LEU A 87 10.15 48.35 -4.98
N ARG A 88 10.82 48.98 -4.02
CA ARG A 88 10.65 50.42 -3.74
C ARG A 88 11.03 51.29 -4.94
N GLN A 89 12.08 50.93 -5.68
CA GLN A 89 12.44 51.62 -6.92
C GLN A 89 11.36 51.47 -8.00
N LEU A 90 10.78 50.27 -8.17
CA LEU A 90 9.66 50.05 -9.10
C LEU A 90 8.45 50.90 -8.75
N ILE A 91 8.10 51.00 -7.46
CA ILE A 91 7.00 51.82 -6.96
C ILE A 91 7.30 53.32 -7.17
N GLN A 92 8.53 53.77 -6.92
CA GLN A 92 8.91 55.17 -7.16
C GLN A 92 8.76 55.55 -8.64
N GLN A 93 9.07 54.62 -9.55
CA GLN A 93 8.93 54.84 -10.99
C GLN A 93 7.48 54.77 -11.45
N ASN A 94 6.68 53.87 -10.88
CA ASN A 94 5.27 53.69 -11.22
C ASN A 94 4.43 53.43 -9.97
N PRO A 95 3.98 54.50 -9.28
CA PRO A 95 3.28 54.36 -8.01
C PRO A 95 1.87 53.79 -8.16
N THR A 96 1.32 53.71 -9.37
CA THR A 96 -0.08 53.33 -9.61
C THR A 96 -0.28 51.83 -9.91
N VAL A 97 0.79 51.03 -9.87
CA VAL A 97 0.70 49.58 -10.14
C VAL A 97 0.32 48.85 -8.85
N SER A 98 -0.93 48.39 -8.77
CA SER A 98 -1.45 47.66 -7.61
C SER A 98 -0.56 46.46 -7.21
N GLU A 99 -0.11 45.66 -8.17
CA GLU A 99 0.73 44.49 -7.90
C GLU A 99 2.07 44.81 -7.23
N TYR A 100 2.68 45.97 -7.50
CA TYR A 100 3.95 46.33 -6.85
C TYR A 100 3.74 46.57 -5.36
N HIS A 101 2.66 47.26 -5.00
CA HIS A 101 2.25 47.48 -3.62
C HIS A 101 1.81 46.19 -2.94
N ARG A 102 1.14 45.28 -3.65
CA ARG A 102 0.79 43.97 -3.12
C ARG A 102 2.02 43.13 -2.76
N VAL A 103 2.99 43.04 -3.67
CA VAL A 103 4.26 42.35 -3.40
C VAL A 103 5.03 43.06 -2.29
N LEU A 104 4.92 44.39 -2.16
CA LEU A 104 5.56 45.12 -1.06
C LEU A 104 4.94 44.71 0.27
N GLY A 105 3.61 44.64 0.35
CA GLY A 105 2.89 44.10 1.50
C GLY A 105 3.34 42.67 1.84
N GLN A 106 3.54 41.82 0.84
CA GLN A 106 4.06 40.46 1.04
C GLN A 106 5.46 40.47 1.66
N VAL A 107 6.37 41.21 1.06
CA VAL A 107 7.76 41.31 1.51
C VAL A 107 7.82 41.85 2.94
N LEU A 108 7.08 42.91 3.27
CA LEU A 108 7.06 43.52 4.60
C LEU A 108 6.46 42.57 5.65
N SER A 109 5.38 41.86 5.29
CA SER A 109 4.78 40.84 6.16
C SER A 109 5.78 39.73 6.50
N GLU A 110 6.49 39.19 5.50
CA GLU A 110 7.52 38.15 5.72
C GLU A 110 8.74 38.65 6.49
N LEU A 111 8.99 39.97 6.50
CA LEU A 111 10.02 40.62 7.31
C LEU A 111 9.54 40.96 8.73
N GLY A 112 8.31 40.60 9.10
CA GLY A 112 7.76 40.85 10.44
C GLY A 112 7.29 42.29 10.66
N GLN A 113 6.93 43.01 9.59
CA GLN A 113 6.41 44.38 9.63
C GLN A 113 4.93 44.43 9.20
N PRO A 114 3.99 43.88 10.00
CA PRO A 114 2.57 43.77 9.63
C PRO A 114 1.89 45.10 9.32
N ASP A 115 2.21 46.15 10.06
CA ASP A 115 1.53 47.45 9.91
C ASP A 115 1.93 48.13 8.59
N GLU A 116 3.23 48.20 8.30
CA GLU A 116 3.73 48.69 7.02
C GLU A 116 3.24 47.82 5.85
N ALA A 117 3.08 46.52 6.08
CA ALA A 117 2.53 45.61 5.08
C ALA A 117 1.06 45.91 4.77
N LEU A 118 0.24 46.18 5.79
CA LEU A 118 -1.15 46.59 5.60
C LEU A 118 -1.26 47.95 4.90
N ASP A 119 -0.40 48.93 5.22
CA ASP A 119 -0.34 50.22 4.53
C ASP A 119 -0.05 50.02 3.03
N ALA A 120 0.92 49.16 2.70
CA ALA A 120 1.21 48.81 1.31
C ALA A 120 0.04 48.09 0.61
N LEU A 121 -0.67 47.20 1.31
CA LEU A 121 -1.87 46.55 0.74
C LEU A 121 -3.03 47.53 0.56
N ILE A 122 -3.19 48.51 1.44
CA ILE A 122 -4.16 49.61 1.29
C ILE A 122 -3.82 50.43 0.05
N ASP A 123 -2.54 50.75 -0.18
CA ASP A 123 -2.12 51.40 -1.42
C ASP A 123 -2.37 50.51 -2.64
N ALA A 124 -2.15 49.21 -2.56
CA ALA A 124 -2.49 48.27 -3.64
C ALA A 124 -3.98 48.33 -3.99
N LEU A 125 -4.86 48.31 -2.99
CA LEU A 125 -6.31 48.39 -3.15
C LEU A 125 -6.80 49.79 -3.55
N ARG A 126 -6.04 50.85 -3.24
CA ARG A 126 -6.32 52.21 -3.76
C ARG A 126 -6.20 52.25 -5.28
N TRP A 127 -5.22 51.54 -5.84
CA TRP A 127 -4.98 51.51 -7.28
C TRP A 127 -5.80 50.48 -8.02
N ASP A 128 -6.10 49.36 -7.37
CA ASP A 128 -7.05 48.37 -7.87
C ASP A 128 -7.87 47.77 -6.71
N PRO A 129 -9.09 48.26 -6.47
CA PRO A 129 -9.98 47.73 -5.43
C PRO A 129 -10.39 46.27 -5.66
N ARG A 130 -10.18 45.74 -6.87
CA ARG A 130 -10.51 44.36 -7.26
C ARG A 130 -9.28 43.46 -7.26
N ASN A 131 -8.16 43.88 -6.66
CA ASN A 131 -7.01 43.02 -6.50
C ASN A 131 -7.31 41.94 -5.43
N GLY A 132 -7.83 40.79 -5.88
CA GLY A 132 -8.19 39.67 -5.02
C GLY A 132 -7.01 39.13 -4.19
N TYR A 133 -5.80 39.11 -4.74
CA TYR A 133 -4.62 38.69 -3.99
C TYR A 133 -4.28 39.67 -2.87
N ALA A 134 -4.40 40.99 -3.10
CA ALA A 134 -4.18 41.98 -2.05
C ALA A 134 -5.23 41.86 -0.92
N LEU A 135 -6.50 41.61 -1.26
CA LEU A 135 -7.56 41.35 -0.28
C LEU A 135 -7.26 40.09 0.56
N ILE A 136 -6.93 38.97 -0.08
CA ILE A 136 -6.55 37.72 0.61
C ILE A 136 -5.34 37.94 1.51
N MET A 137 -4.33 38.66 1.02
CA MET A 137 -3.13 38.97 1.80
C MET A 137 -3.43 39.85 3.02
N ALA A 138 -4.29 40.85 2.89
CA ALA A 138 -4.72 41.67 4.02
C ALA A 138 -5.45 40.80 5.05
N GLY A 139 -6.38 39.96 4.59
CA GLY A 139 -7.08 38.99 5.44
C GLY A 139 -6.11 38.06 6.18
N ASN A 140 -5.09 37.54 5.49
CA ASN A 140 -4.06 36.69 6.07
C ASN A 140 -3.26 37.41 7.17
N ILE A 141 -2.91 38.69 6.97
CA ILE A 141 -2.18 39.47 7.99
C ILE A 141 -3.06 39.70 9.22
N TYR A 142 -4.34 40.07 9.03
CA TYR A 142 -5.27 40.23 10.15
C TYR A 142 -5.45 38.92 10.94
N ALA A 143 -5.63 37.80 10.24
CA ALA A 143 -5.80 36.49 10.88
C ALA A 143 -4.53 36.03 11.62
N ARG A 144 -3.35 36.17 11.00
CA ARG A 144 -2.10 35.59 11.52
C ARG A 144 -1.35 36.47 12.50
N GLN A 145 -1.25 37.77 12.21
CA GLN A 145 -0.33 38.68 12.90
C GLN A 145 -1.06 39.64 13.85
N LYS A 146 -2.36 39.85 13.65
CA LYS A 146 -3.19 40.69 14.53
C LYS A 146 -4.19 39.89 15.36
N ASP A 147 -4.37 38.60 15.08
CA ASP A 147 -5.40 37.73 15.66
C ASP A 147 -6.82 38.34 15.59
N ASP A 148 -7.09 39.09 14.52
CA ASP A 148 -8.38 39.74 14.28
C ASP A 148 -9.13 39.04 13.15
N LEU A 149 -9.85 37.98 13.52
CA LEU A 149 -10.65 37.21 12.57
C LEU A 149 -11.81 38.00 11.97
N LYS A 150 -12.32 39.02 12.64
CA LYS A 150 -13.46 39.80 12.14
C LYS A 150 -13.00 40.64 10.94
N SER A 151 -11.88 41.32 11.08
CA SER A 151 -11.26 42.06 9.98
C SER A 151 -10.82 41.11 8.87
N ALA A 152 -10.21 39.96 9.22
CA ALA A 152 -9.81 38.97 8.23
C ALA A 152 -10.98 38.48 7.36
N LYS A 153 -12.11 38.10 7.98
CA LYS A 153 -13.33 37.69 7.28
C LYS A 153 -13.83 38.78 6.32
N THR A 154 -13.78 40.05 6.73
CA THR A 154 -14.21 41.17 5.87
C THR A 154 -13.39 41.23 4.57
N PHE A 155 -12.07 41.08 4.66
CA PHE A 155 -11.20 41.07 3.49
C PHE A 155 -11.35 39.79 2.64
N TYR A 156 -11.51 38.63 3.28
CA TYR A 156 -11.80 37.39 2.56
C TYR A 156 -13.14 37.46 1.82
N ASP A 157 -14.21 37.92 2.46
CA ASP A 157 -15.54 38.08 1.84
C ASP A 157 -15.48 39.04 0.64
N GLN A 158 -14.68 40.11 0.73
CA GLN A 158 -14.43 41.00 -0.42
C GLN A 158 -13.67 40.29 -1.54
N ALA A 159 -12.67 39.46 -1.22
CA ALA A 159 -11.95 38.68 -2.22
C ALA A 159 -12.89 37.70 -2.95
N LEU A 160 -13.78 37.04 -2.21
CA LEU A 160 -14.84 36.19 -2.76
C LEU A 160 -15.80 36.99 -3.65
N ALA A 161 -16.18 38.22 -3.26
CA ALA A 161 -17.04 39.06 -4.10
C ALA A 161 -16.38 39.49 -5.42
N VAL A 162 -15.05 39.66 -5.43
CA VAL A 162 -14.28 40.00 -6.63
C VAL A 162 -14.26 38.85 -7.63
N ASN A 163 -14.01 37.62 -7.15
CA ASN A 163 -14.00 36.42 -7.98
C ASN A 163 -14.68 35.24 -7.25
N PRO A 164 -16.01 35.11 -7.34
CA PRO A 164 -16.77 34.13 -6.56
C PRO A 164 -16.59 32.68 -7.03
N LYS A 165 -15.90 32.46 -8.16
CA LYS A 165 -15.66 31.12 -8.72
C LYS A 165 -14.22 30.63 -8.55
N ASP A 166 -13.36 31.39 -7.88
CA ASP A 166 -11.97 31.01 -7.65
C ASP A 166 -11.84 30.05 -6.46
N PHE A 167 -12.29 28.81 -6.66
CA PHE A 167 -12.24 27.77 -5.62
C PHE A 167 -10.81 27.52 -5.11
N ILE A 168 -9.76 27.77 -5.92
CA ILE A 168 -8.37 27.63 -5.50
C ILE A 168 -8.01 28.70 -4.47
N ALA A 169 -8.34 29.96 -4.75
CA ALA A 169 -8.14 31.05 -3.80
C ALA A 169 -8.95 30.85 -2.52
N ILE A 170 -10.21 30.42 -2.64
CA ILE A 170 -11.09 30.12 -1.50
C ILE A 170 -10.55 28.97 -0.65
N ASN A 171 -10.09 27.88 -1.29
CA ASN A 171 -9.41 26.78 -0.61
C ASN A 171 -8.15 27.24 0.13
N ASN A 172 -7.38 28.16 -0.45
CA ASN A 172 -6.19 28.70 0.20
C ASN A 172 -6.52 29.56 1.43
N ILE A 173 -7.65 30.28 1.43
CA ILE A 173 -8.17 30.97 2.62
C ILE A 173 -8.50 29.96 3.72
N GLY A 174 -9.26 28.91 3.38
CA GLY A 174 -9.56 27.80 4.31
C GLY A 174 -8.28 27.17 4.87
N GLY A 175 -7.30 26.87 4.01
CA GLY A 175 -6.01 26.30 4.40
C GLY A 175 -5.22 27.21 5.34
N ASN A 176 -5.28 28.52 5.13
CA ASN A 176 -4.67 29.51 6.02
C ASN A 176 -5.28 29.45 7.42
N LEU A 177 -6.61 29.45 7.50
CA LEU A 177 -7.37 29.38 8.75
C LEU A 177 -7.13 28.05 9.47
N MET A 178 -7.06 26.94 8.73
CA MET A 178 -6.75 25.62 9.26
C MET A 178 -5.38 25.61 9.95
N GLN A 179 -4.34 26.20 9.34
CA GLN A 179 -3.00 26.32 9.93
C GLN A 179 -2.97 27.14 11.23
N LEU A 180 -3.96 28.01 11.44
CA LEU A 180 -4.13 28.82 12.66
C LEU A 180 -5.02 28.14 13.71
N GLY A 181 -5.44 26.89 13.48
CA GLY A 181 -6.37 26.18 14.36
C GLY A 181 -7.80 26.73 14.33
N ARG A 182 -8.16 27.53 13.32
CA ARG A 182 -9.50 28.11 13.14
C ARG A 182 -10.34 27.20 12.27
N HIS A 183 -10.58 25.99 12.79
CA HIS A 183 -11.14 24.88 12.02
C HIS A 183 -12.58 25.11 11.56
N GLN A 184 -13.42 25.70 12.41
CA GLN A 184 -14.82 26.02 12.07
C GLN A 184 -14.91 27.08 10.97
N GLU A 185 -14.07 28.11 11.01
CA GLU A 185 -14.00 29.09 9.93
C GLU A 185 -13.44 28.51 8.65
N ALA A 186 -12.39 27.70 8.75
CA ALA A 186 -11.75 27.07 7.60
C ALA A 186 -12.73 26.20 6.81
N GLU A 187 -13.53 25.39 7.51
CA GLU A 187 -14.53 24.52 6.92
C GLU A 187 -15.51 25.29 6.03
N ARG A 188 -16.06 26.42 6.49
CA ARG A 188 -16.99 27.23 5.68
C ARG A 188 -16.40 27.59 4.31
N TYR A 189 -15.12 27.96 4.27
CA TYR A 189 -14.47 28.28 2.98
C TYR A 189 -14.22 27.02 2.16
N PHE A 190 -13.87 25.89 2.78
CA PHE A 190 -13.76 24.62 2.07
C PHE A 190 -15.12 24.16 1.50
N GLU A 191 -16.23 24.34 2.23
CA GLU A 191 -17.58 24.04 1.75
C GLU A 191 -17.92 24.89 0.53
N ILE A 192 -17.66 26.20 0.57
CA ILE A 192 -17.87 27.09 -0.60
C ILE A 192 -17.00 26.64 -1.78
N ALA A 193 -15.72 26.31 -1.55
CA ALA A 193 -14.84 25.81 -2.61
C ALA A 193 -15.36 24.49 -3.19
N HIS A 194 -15.90 23.60 -2.35
CA HIS A 194 -16.48 22.33 -2.74
C HIS A 194 -17.79 22.48 -3.52
N GLU A 195 -18.64 23.45 -3.17
CA GLU A 195 -19.84 23.78 -3.94
C GLU A 195 -19.52 24.26 -5.35
N ILE A 196 -18.40 24.98 -5.52
CA ILE A 196 -17.95 25.50 -6.82
C ILE A 196 -17.28 24.40 -7.65
N GLU A 197 -16.36 23.64 -7.04
CA GLU A 197 -15.63 22.55 -7.68
C GLU A 197 -15.63 21.30 -6.78
N PRO A 198 -16.63 20.41 -6.94
CA PRO A 198 -16.84 19.28 -6.04
C PRO A 198 -15.70 18.26 -6.01
N ASP A 199 -14.93 18.16 -7.09
CA ASP A 199 -13.90 17.13 -7.25
C ASP A 199 -12.47 17.67 -7.10
N TYR A 200 -12.30 18.91 -6.62
CA TYR A 200 -10.97 19.45 -6.39
C TYR A 200 -10.25 18.72 -5.23
N PRO A 201 -9.13 18.01 -5.47
CA PRO A 201 -8.51 17.13 -4.49
C PRO A 201 -8.08 17.84 -3.20
N ASN A 202 -7.57 19.07 -3.29
CA ASN A 202 -7.08 19.80 -2.11
C ASN A 202 -8.24 20.18 -1.17
N THR A 203 -9.41 20.53 -1.72
CA THR A 203 -10.59 20.85 -0.92
C THR A 203 -11.19 19.59 -0.29
N LEU A 204 -11.30 18.50 -1.06
CA LEU A 204 -11.73 17.20 -0.54
C LEU A 204 -10.81 16.72 0.61
N TYR A 205 -9.49 16.81 0.41
CA TYR A 205 -8.50 16.48 1.44
C TYR A 205 -8.67 17.36 2.69
N ALA A 206 -8.87 18.67 2.52
CA ALA A 206 -9.07 19.57 3.64
C ALA A 206 -10.35 19.27 4.42
N LEU A 207 -11.48 18.99 3.73
CA LEU A 207 -12.72 18.57 4.38
C LEU A 207 -12.58 17.20 5.08
N ALA A 208 -11.78 16.30 4.52
CA ALA A 208 -11.44 15.03 5.16
C ALA A 208 -10.70 15.28 6.49
N MET A 209 -9.73 16.20 6.52
CA MET A 209 -9.04 16.59 7.76
C MET A 209 -9.99 17.21 8.80
N VAL A 210 -10.93 18.07 8.37
CA VAL A 210 -11.96 18.63 9.28
C VAL A 210 -12.81 17.51 9.89
N SER A 211 -13.26 16.57 9.05
CA SER A 211 -14.09 15.43 9.47
C SER A 211 -13.32 14.52 10.44
N GLN A 212 -12.05 14.25 10.15
CA GLN A 212 -11.16 13.49 11.02
C GLN A 212 -11.03 14.14 12.40
N GLN A 213 -10.85 15.47 12.45
CA GLN A 213 -10.76 16.20 13.71
C GLN A 213 -12.04 16.11 14.55
N ARG A 214 -13.20 16.06 13.88
CA ARG A 214 -14.50 15.82 14.53
C ARG A 214 -14.72 14.39 14.96
N ARG A 215 -13.79 13.48 14.64
CA ARG A 215 -13.89 12.04 14.82
C ARG A 215 -15.02 11.40 14.01
N ASP A 216 -15.48 12.08 12.96
CA ASP A 216 -16.32 11.48 11.94
C ASP A 216 -15.42 10.79 10.91
N TYR A 217 -14.90 9.62 11.31
CA TYR A 217 -13.91 8.90 10.51
C TYR A 217 -14.51 8.28 9.24
N ALA A 218 -15.83 8.02 9.22
CA ALA A 218 -16.52 7.54 8.04
C ALA A 218 -16.52 8.61 6.92
N SER A 219 -16.97 9.83 7.26
CA SER A 219 -16.93 10.95 6.31
C SER A 219 -15.50 11.33 5.93
N ALA A 220 -14.57 11.30 6.90
CA ALA A 220 -13.16 11.58 6.63
C ALA A 220 -12.55 10.60 5.62
N PHE A 221 -12.79 9.30 5.80
CA PHE A 221 -12.33 8.27 4.87
C PHE A 221 -12.94 8.44 3.48
N TYR A 222 -14.25 8.70 3.40
CA TYR A 222 -14.94 8.93 2.13
C TYR A 222 -14.37 10.13 1.36
N LEU A 223 -14.16 11.27 2.03
CA LEU A 223 -13.58 12.45 1.43
C LEU A 223 -12.11 12.25 1.03
N ALA A 224 -11.33 11.54 1.87
CA ALA A 224 -9.93 11.24 1.57
C ALA A 224 -9.79 10.31 0.34
N THR A 225 -10.66 9.31 0.19
CA THR A 225 -10.67 8.42 -0.99
C THR A 225 -11.18 9.13 -2.25
N ARG A 226 -12.11 10.09 -2.13
CA ARG A 226 -12.46 10.99 -3.24
C ARG A 226 -11.31 11.91 -3.64
N ALA A 227 -10.58 12.46 -2.66
CA ALA A 227 -9.39 13.28 -2.92
C ALA A 227 -8.31 12.46 -3.65
N LEU A 228 -8.08 11.23 -3.19
CA LEU A 228 -7.17 10.27 -3.79
C LEU A 228 -7.52 9.98 -5.26
N ARG A 229 -8.79 9.69 -5.54
CA ARG A 229 -9.31 9.42 -6.90
C ARG A 229 -9.12 10.58 -7.87
N ASN A 230 -9.28 11.81 -7.40
CA ASN A 230 -9.21 13.00 -8.25
C ASN A 230 -7.80 13.61 -8.34
N ALA A 231 -6.85 13.12 -7.52
CA ALA A 231 -5.48 13.62 -7.52
C ALA A 231 -4.72 13.19 -8.77
N ARG A 232 -3.90 14.09 -9.33
CA ARG A 232 -3.07 13.79 -10.50
C ARG A 232 -1.82 13.01 -10.10
N PRO A 233 -1.32 12.09 -10.96
CA PRO A 233 -0.02 11.47 -10.74
C PRO A 233 1.09 12.50 -10.54
N GLY A 234 1.88 12.33 -9.49
CA GLY A 234 2.98 13.25 -9.11
C GLY A 234 2.57 14.45 -8.27
N ASP A 235 1.27 14.71 -8.08
CA ASP A 235 0.79 15.73 -7.14
C ASP A 235 1.06 15.28 -5.68
N PRO A 236 1.68 16.11 -4.83
CA PRO A 236 1.83 15.82 -3.40
C PRO A 236 0.53 15.41 -2.70
N ILE A 237 -0.63 15.93 -3.17
CA ILE A 237 -1.93 15.62 -2.56
C ILE A 237 -2.32 14.14 -2.70
N LEU A 238 -1.82 13.43 -3.72
CA LEU A 238 -2.09 12.00 -3.93
C LEU A 238 -1.58 11.19 -2.74
N ARG A 239 -0.32 11.40 -2.35
CA ARG A 239 0.31 10.72 -1.21
C ARG A 239 -0.31 11.14 0.12
N ALA A 240 -0.61 12.43 0.26
CA ALA A 240 -1.27 12.94 1.46
C ALA A 240 -2.67 12.31 1.64
N SER A 241 -3.43 12.18 0.55
CA SER A 241 -4.78 11.59 0.57
C SER A 241 -4.75 10.09 0.85
N LEU A 242 -3.79 9.34 0.28
CA LEU A 242 -3.61 7.93 0.60
C LEU A 242 -3.27 7.72 2.08
N ALA A 243 -2.38 8.55 2.63
CA ALA A 243 -2.02 8.50 4.04
C ALA A 243 -3.22 8.81 4.94
N LEU A 244 -3.98 9.86 4.63
CA LEU A 244 -5.17 10.25 5.39
C LEU A 244 -6.28 9.19 5.29
N ALA A 245 -6.52 8.60 4.12
CA ALA A 245 -7.47 7.49 3.95
C ALA A 245 -7.06 6.28 4.81
N THR A 246 -5.77 5.94 4.83
CA THR A 246 -5.25 4.85 5.68
C THR A 246 -5.44 5.15 7.16
N GLU A 247 -5.12 6.36 7.60
CA GLU A 247 -5.23 6.78 9.00
C GLU A 247 -6.69 6.81 9.46
N THR A 248 -7.58 7.43 8.67
CA THR A 248 -9.01 7.54 9.00
C THR A 248 -9.70 6.18 8.96
N ALA A 249 -9.34 5.28 8.05
CA ALA A 249 -9.83 3.90 8.06
C ALA A 249 -9.39 3.16 9.33
N THR A 250 -8.13 3.35 9.77
CA THR A 250 -7.63 2.75 11.01
C THR A 250 -8.35 3.31 12.24
N GLN A 251 -8.61 4.62 12.26
CA GLN A 251 -9.37 5.28 13.33
C GLN A 251 -10.84 4.81 13.35
N TYR A 252 -11.44 4.61 12.18
CA TYR A 252 -12.79 4.06 12.03
C TYR A 252 -12.88 2.64 12.63
N LEU A 253 -11.94 1.76 12.27
CA LEU A 253 -11.82 0.41 12.82
C LEU A 253 -11.74 0.41 14.36
N ASN A 254 -10.97 1.33 14.94
CA ASN A 254 -10.77 1.41 16.39
C ASN A 254 -11.94 2.05 17.16
N SER A 255 -12.91 2.67 16.48
CA SER A 255 -13.98 3.46 17.12
C SER A 255 -15.39 2.93 16.83
N THR A 256 -15.52 1.95 15.94
CA THR A 256 -16.79 1.39 15.49
C THR A 256 -16.82 -0.10 15.79
N ASN A 257 -17.99 -0.64 16.16
CA ASN A 257 -18.16 -2.09 16.30
C ASN A 257 -18.31 -2.72 14.91
N THR A 258 -17.18 -2.90 14.22
CA THR A 258 -17.10 -3.41 12.85
C THR A 258 -17.54 -4.86 12.71
N PHE A 259 -17.40 -5.67 13.76
CA PHE A 259 -17.92 -7.05 13.79
C PHE A 259 -19.45 -7.12 13.66
N ALA A 260 -20.19 -6.08 14.03
CA ALA A 260 -21.64 -6.07 13.86
C ALA A 260 -22.06 -6.21 12.39
N ILE A 261 -21.30 -5.61 11.47
CA ILE A 261 -21.54 -5.68 10.02
C ILE A 261 -21.34 -7.11 9.52
N ALA A 262 -20.24 -7.75 9.93
CA ALA A 262 -19.93 -9.13 9.56
C ALA A 262 -20.96 -10.12 10.12
N ASN A 263 -21.40 -9.92 11.37
CA ASN A 263 -22.38 -10.78 12.04
C ASN A 263 -23.75 -10.73 11.36
N GLU A 264 -24.23 -9.54 10.97
CA GLU A 264 -25.51 -9.40 10.29
C GLU A 264 -25.51 -10.16 8.95
N TYR A 265 -24.42 -10.03 8.18
CA TYR A 265 -24.28 -10.77 6.93
C TYR A 265 -24.14 -12.29 7.16
N GLN A 266 -23.39 -12.70 8.17
CA GLN A 266 -23.27 -14.10 8.58
C GLN A 266 -24.64 -14.72 8.87
N GLU A 267 -25.50 -14.05 9.64
CA GLU A 267 -26.86 -14.52 9.95
C GLU A 267 -27.69 -14.70 8.68
N ALA A 268 -27.63 -13.73 7.75
CA ALA A 268 -28.36 -13.80 6.49
C ALA A 268 -27.91 -14.98 5.60
N VAL A 269 -26.60 -15.26 5.51
CA VAL A 269 -26.07 -16.38 4.73
C VAL A 269 -26.34 -17.71 5.44
N GLN A 270 -26.29 -17.75 6.77
CA GLN A 270 -26.61 -18.94 7.56
C GLN A 270 -28.05 -19.41 7.31
N ASP A 271 -29.01 -18.48 7.26
CA ASP A 271 -30.41 -18.79 6.97
C ASP A 271 -30.58 -19.38 5.55
N ARG A 272 -29.83 -18.87 4.56
CA ARG A 272 -29.80 -19.42 3.20
C ARG A 272 -29.15 -20.80 3.12
N ALA A 273 -28.05 -20.99 3.86
CA ALA A 273 -27.31 -22.25 3.90
C ALA A 273 -28.11 -23.38 4.57
N GLY A 274 -28.99 -23.03 5.51
CA GLY A 274 -29.69 -24.00 6.35
C GLY A 274 -28.78 -24.77 7.31
N LEU A 275 -27.54 -24.30 7.50
CA LEU A 275 -26.50 -24.85 8.35
C LEU A 275 -25.81 -23.72 9.11
N GLU A 276 -25.44 -23.99 10.37
CA GLU A 276 -24.69 -23.04 11.21
C GLU A 276 -23.39 -22.60 10.51
N ILE A 277 -23.07 -21.30 10.57
CA ILE A 277 -21.77 -20.76 10.17
C ILE A 277 -21.03 -20.36 11.45
N ARG A 278 -19.93 -21.05 11.76
CA ARG A 278 -19.07 -20.72 12.91
C ARG A 278 -17.94 -19.82 12.48
N VAL A 279 -17.64 -18.81 13.28
CA VAL A 279 -16.51 -17.91 13.07
C VAL A 279 -15.59 -18.05 14.26
N ASP A 280 -14.44 -18.69 14.07
CA ASP A 280 -13.54 -19.08 15.15
C ASP A 280 -12.15 -18.43 14.98
N GLU A 281 -11.60 -17.93 16.08
CA GLU A 281 -10.21 -17.49 16.14
C GLU A 281 -9.27 -18.69 16.09
N ASP A 282 -8.29 -18.63 15.19
CA ASP A 282 -7.24 -19.63 15.09
C ASP A 282 -5.89 -18.94 14.79
N PRO A 283 -5.01 -18.74 15.79
CA PRO A 283 -3.71 -18.11 15.58
C PRO A 283 -2.76 -18.94 14.73
N LEU A 284 -3.05 -20.24 14.58
CA LEU A 284 -2.23 -21.20 13.86
C LEU A 284 -2.67 -21.37 12.41
N ILE A 285 -3.82 -20.81 12.00
CA ILE A 285 -4.11 -20.79 10.58
C ILE A 285 -3.03 -19.99 9.84
N PRO A 286 -2.59 -20.52 8.70
CA PRO A 286 -1.47 -19.94 7.99
C PRO A 286 -1.96 -18.99 6.88
N THR A 287 -3.24 -18.62 6.90
CA THR A 287 -3.88 -17.57 6.12
C THR A 287 -4.50 -16.56 7.07
N ALA A 288 -4.91 -15.39 6.57
CA ALA A 288 -5.58 -14.39 7.39
C ALA A 288 -7.01 -14.80 7.78
N ALA A 289 -7.73 -15.43 6.84
CA ALA A 289 -8.99 -16.13 7.07
C ALA A 289 -9.10 -17.35 6.15
N LYS A 290 -9.99 -18.28 6.45
CA LYS A 290 -10.23 -19.49 5.66
C LYS A 290 -11.67 -19.99 5.85
N LEU A 291 -12.39 -20.18 4.76
CA LEU A 291 -13.64 -20.93 4.70
C LEU A 291 -13.43 -22.44 4.66
N GLU A 292 -14.24 -23.16 5.41
CA GLU A 292 -14.32 -24.62 5.41
C GLU A 292 -15.78 -25.10 5.28
N ILE A 293 -16.08 -25.64 4.11
CA ILE A 293 -17.43 -26.07 3.71
C ILE A 293 -17.80 -27.39 4.39
N ALA A 294 -18.96 -27.43 5.06
CA ALA A 294 -19.42 -28.52 5.92
C ALA A 294 -19.30 -29.91 5.28
N GLU A 295 -19.71 -30.02 4.02
CA GLU A 295 -19.80 -31.27 3.27
C GLU A 295 -18.43 -31.83 2.86
N ASN A 296 -17.40 -31.00 2.82
CA ASN A 296 -16.03 -31.44 2.53
C ASN A 296 -15.37 -32.07 3.76
N TYR A 297 -15.90 -31.79 4.95
CA TYR A 297 -15.38 -32.26 6.23
C TYR A 297 -16.33 -33.23 6.95
N GLY A 298 -17.48 -33.56 6.34
CA GLY A 298 -18.46 -34.49 6.91
C GLY A 298 -19.12 -33.99 8.20
N ARG A 299 -19.34 -32.67 8.33
CA ARG A 299 -19.91 -32.03 9.54
C ARG A 299 -21.19 -31.26 9.25
N ARG A 300 -21.86 -30.76 10.31
CA ARG A 300 -23.18 -30.07 10.26
C ARG A 300 -23.09 -28.54 10.37
N TYR A 301 -21.93 -27.96 10.09
CA TYR A 301 -21.71 -26.51 10.14
C TYR A 301 -20.61 -26.11 9.16
N HIS A 302 -20.73 -24.93 8.58
CA HIS A 302 -19.63 -24.25 7.90
C HIS A 302 -18.74 -23.57 8.95
N GLN A 303 -17.45 -23.43 8.67
CA GLN A 303 -16.53 -22.74 9.58
C GLN A 303 -15.71 -21.73 8.80
N VAL A 304 -15.65 -20.51 9.30
CA VAL A 304 -14.67 -19.50 8.94
C VAL A 304 -13.68 -19.42 10.08
N ARG A 305 -12.42 -19.71 9.81
CA ARG A 305 -11.34 -19.49 10.79
C ARG A 305 -10.61 -18.22 10.43
N PHE A 306 -10.20 -17.45 11.43
CA PHE A 306 -9.44 -16.22 11.18
C PHE A 306 -8.28 -16.05 12.15
N LYS A 307 -7.23 -15.37 11.68
CA LYS A 307 -6.02 -15.13 12.45
C LYS A 307 -6.21 -13.90 13.35
N PRO A 308 -6.23 -14.04 14.69
CA PRO A 308 -6.36 -12.90 15.58
C PRO A 308 -5.21 -11.90 15.37
N GLY A 309 -5.54 -10.61 15.37
CA GLY A 309 -4.56 -9.52 15.20
C GLY A 309 -4.17 -9.21 13.75
N TYR A 310 -4.72 -9.89 12.75
CA TYR A 310 -4.59 -9.46 11.35
C TYR A 310 -5.39 -8.15 11.14
N PRO A 311 -4.85 -7.13 10.45
CA PRO A 311 -5.57 -5.87 10.24
C PRO A 311 -6.88 -6.06 9.47
N ALA A 312 -7.96 -5.41 9.92
CA ALA A 312 -9.27 -5.44 9.27
C ALA A 312 -9.84 -6.86 9.04
N VAL A 313 -9.67 -7.74 10.04
CA VAL A 313 -10.06 -9.14 9.94
C VAL A 313 -11.56 -9.35 9.69
N GLU A 314 -12.40 -8.40 10.06
CA GLU A 314 -13.83 -8.41 9.81
C GLU A 314 -14.15 -8.36 8.32
N HIS A 315 -13.37 -7.62 7.52
CA HIS A 315 -13.49 -7.67 6.06
C HIS A 315 -13.16 -9.06 5.53
N LEU A 316 -12.12 -9.71 6.05
CA LEU A 316 -11.74 -11.05 5.63
C LEU A 316 -12.78 -12.11 6.03
N ILE A 317 -13.39 -11.98 7.21
CA ILE A 317 -14.51 -12.84 7.61
C ILE A 317 -15.67 -12.66 6.63
N MET A 318 -16.04 -11.42 6.32
CA MET A 318 -17.08 -11.14 5.32
C MET A 318 -16.72 -11.73 3.96
N HIS A 319 -15.48 -11.56 3.49
CA HIS A 319 -14.98 -12.13 2.25
C HIS A 319 -15.18 -13.65 2.18
N GLU A 320 -14.79 -14.40 3.22
CA GLU A 320 -14.99 -15.86 3.29
C GLU A 320 -16.48 -16.25 3.33
N ILE A 321 -17.33 -15.43 3.96
CA ILE A 321 -18.79 -15.67 3.98
C ILE A 321 -19.40 -15.41 2.58
N VAL A 322 -18.91 -14.42 1.83
CA VAL A 322 -19.36 -14.19 0.44
C VAL A 322 -18.93 -15.34 -0.47
N HIS A 323 -17.73 -15.92 -0.29
CA HIS A 323 -17.34 -17.17 -0.98
C HIS A 323 -18.39 -18.27 -0.78
N LEU A 324 -18.80 -18.50 0.47
CA LEU A 324 -19.85 -19.48 0.78
C LEU A 324 -21.17 -19.11 0.09
N ASP A 325 -21.56 -17.85 0.15
CA ASP A 325 -22.81 -17.39 -0.45
C ASP A 325 -22.84 -17.59 -1.97
N PHE A 326 -21.73 -17.31 -2.67
CA PHE A 326 -21.62 -17.54 -4.11
C PHE A 326 -21.72 -19.02 -4.46
N ILE A 327 -21.10 -19.89 -3.67
CA ILE A 327 -21.26 -21.35 -3.80
C ILE A 327 -22.73 -21.76 -3.64
N LEU A 328 -23.43 -21.22 -2.65
CA LEU A 328 -24.85 -21.50 -2.44
C LEU A 328 -25.71 -21.02 -3.61
N GLN A 329 -25.43 -19.85 -4.16
CA GLN A 329 -26.10 -19.32 -5.35
C GLN A 329 -25.84 -20.21 -6.57
N ALA A 330 -24.59 -20.60 -6.83
CA ALA A 330 -24.23 -21.48 -7.94
C ALA A 330 -24.87 -22.87 -7.80
N ARG A 331 -24.95 -23.42 -6.58
CA ARG A 331 -25.67 -24.66 -6.30
C ARG A 331 -27.17 -24.56 -6.58
N ALA A 332 -27.79 -23.45 -6.20
CA ALA A 332 -29.21 -23.20 -6.49
C ALA A 332 -29.49 -23.13 -8.01
N ALA A 333 -28.49 -22.73 -8.79
CA ALA A 333 -28.53 -22.70 -10.25
C ALA A 333 -28.04 -24.00 -10.94
N ASP A 334 -27.70 -25.05 -10.17
CA ASP A 334 -27.10 -26.30 -10.68
C ASP A 334 -25.80 -26.07 -11.49
N GLY A 335 -25.03 -25.04 -11.11
CA GLY A 335 -23.83 -24.58 -11.82
C GLY A 335 -22.56 -24.56 -10.97
N ASN A 336 -22.56 -25.16 -9.76
CA ASN A 336 -21.39 -25.12 -8.89
C ASN A 336 -20.29 -26.08 -9.36
N LEU A 337 -19.07 -25.55 -9.56
CA LEU A 337 -17.91 -26.31 -10.01
C LEU A 337 -16.86 -26.45 -8.91
N LEU A 338 -16.29 -27.64 -8.78
CA LEU A 338 -15.15 -27.93 -7.93
C LEU A 338 -13.85 -27.80 -8.72
N PHE A 339 -12.92 -26.99 -8.20
CA PHE A 339 -11.57 -26.91 -8.71
C PHE A 339 -10.72 -28.07 -8.18
N THR A 340 -10.21 -28.90 -9.10
CA THR A 340 -9.46 -30.11 -8.75
C THR A 340 -8.10 -30.13 -9.43
N THR A 341 -7.10 -30.68 -8.74
CA THR A 341 -5.78 -30.97 -9.30
C THR A 341 -5.47 -32.45 -9.13
N THR A 342 -4.79 -33.06 -10.09
CA THR A 342 -4.43 -34.49 -10.03
C THR A 342 -2.92 -34.67 -9.94
N GLY A 343 -2.46 -35.86 -9.51
CA GLY A 343 -1.04 -36.20 -9.56
C GLY A 343 -0.43 -36.05 -10.96
N LYS A 344 -1.22 -36.36 -12.01
CA LYS A 344 -0.82 -36.14 -13.41
C LYS A 344 -0.65 -34.65 -13.73
N SER A 345 -1.55 -33.80 -13.24
CA SER A 345 -1.46 -32.34 -13.40
C SER A 345 -0.19 -31.79 -12.75
N LYS A 346 0.09 -32.23 -11.52
CA LYS A 346 1.31 -31.87 -10.79
C LYS A 346 2.59 -32.34 -11.48
N GLU A 347 2.61 -33.57 -11.99
CA GLU A 347 3.74 -34.07 -12.79
C GLU A 347 3.98 -33.23 -14.06
N LYS A 348 2.91 -32.85 -14.78
CA LYS A 348 3.04 -31.97 -15.96
C LYS A 348 3.65 -30.63 -15.58
N PHE A 349 3.23 -30.04 -14.47
CA PHE A 349 3.78 -28.78 -13.97
C PHE A 349 5.27 -28.90 -13.64
N ILE A 350 5.66 -29.95 -12.90
CA ILE A 350 7.07 -30.21 -12.56
C ILE A 350 7.91 -30.41 -13.83
N ARG A 351 7.40 -31.13 -14.85
CA ARG A 351 8.08 -31.29 -16.14
C ARG A 351 8.25 -29.96 -16.87
N ALA A 352 7.23 -29.11 -16.87
CA ALA A 352 7.34 -27.77 -17.46
C ALA A 352 8.37 -26.88 -16.74
N ALA A 353 8.55 -27.07 -15.42
CA ALA A 353 9.53 -26.38 -14.60
C ALA A 353 10.95 -26.98 -14.68
N GLU A 354 11.15 -28.16 -15.30
CA GLU A 354 12.41 -28.90 -15.29
C GLU A 354 13.67 -28.07 -15.67
N PRO A 355 13.65 -27.19 -16.69
CA PRO A 355 14.81 -26.36 -17.01
C PRO A 355 15.27 -25.48 -15.84
N GLN A 356 14.29 -24.94 -15.09
CA GLN A 356 14.54 -24.08 -13.94
C GLN A 356 15.01 -24.88 -12.73
N LEU A 357 14.40 -26.05 -12.48
CA LEU A 357 14.83 -26.96 -11.42
C LEU A 357 16.28 -27.43 -11.63
N LYS A 358 16.67 -27.74 -12.86
CA LYS A 358 18.07 -28.05 -13.21
C LYS A 358 19.02 -26.89 -12.99
N LYS A 359 18.57 -25.64 -13.21
CA LYS A 359 19.36 -24.44 -12.90
C LYS A 359 19.61 -24.36 -11.40
N LEU A 360 18.58 -24.53 -10.57
CA LEU A 360 18.68 -24.51 -9.11
C LEU A 360 19.62 -25.60 -8.58
N GLN A 361 19.51 -26.82 -9.10
CA GLN A 361 20.43 -27.91 -8.76
C GLN A 361 21.89 -27.55 -9.07
N LYS A 362 22.16 -26.97 -10.24
CA LYS A 362 23.51 -26.52 -10.64
C LYS A 362 24.05 -25.38 -9.77
N THR A 363 23.17 -24.54 -9.22
CA THR A 363 23.54 -23.47 -8.29
C THR A 363 23.89 -24.01 -6.90
N GLY A 364 23.67 -25.30 -6.64
CA GLY A 364 24.10 -25.99 -5.41
C GLY A 364 23.02 -26.15 -4.35
N PHE A 365 21.74 -25.93 -4.70
CA PHE A 365 20.65 -26.07 -3.75
C PHE A 365 20.28 -27.54 -3.49
N PRO A 366 19.95 -27.92 -2.23
CA PRO A 366 19.56 -29.28 -1.89
C PRO A 366 18.32 -29.74 -2.66
N GLU A 367 18.28 -31.01 -3.07
CA GLU A 367 17.16 -31.57 -3.83
C GLU A 367 15.83 -31.53 -3.05
N GLN A 368 15.89 -31.71 -1.72
CA GLN A 368 14.72 -31.63 -0.85
C GLN A 368 14.10 -30.23 -0.85
N ASN A 369 14.95 -29.19 -0.80
CA ASN A 369 14.52 -27.79 -0.85
C ASN A 369 13.87 -27.45 -2.19
N ILE A 370 14.47 -27.90 -3.29
CA ILE A 370 13.91 -27.73 -4.64
C ILE A 370 12.56 -28.43 -4.78
N THR A 371 12.41 -29.62 -4.18
CA THR A 371 11.16 -30.39 -4.20
C THR A 371 10.07 -29.71 -3.36
N SER A 372 10.40 -29.24 -2.16
CA SER A 372 9.47 -28.48 -1.31
C SER A 372 9.02 -27.18 -2.00
N TYR A 373 9.98 -26.50 -2.62
CA TYR A 373 9.75 -25.29 -3.39
C TYR A 373 8.76 -25.49 -4.54
N ILE A 374 9.01 -26.47 -5.43
CA ILE A 374 8.14 -26.67 -6.60
C ILE A 374 6.73 -27.12 -6.21
N ASN A 375 6.60 -27.86 -5.10
CA ASN A 375 5.31 -28.25 -4.55
C ASN A 375 4.53 -27.04 -4.04
N SER A 376 5.18 -26.19 -3.25
CA SER A 376 4.59 -24.95 -2.75
C SER A 376 4.19 -24.01 -3.90
N LEU A 377 5.02 -23.93 -4.94
CA LEU A 377 4.77 -23.10 -6.11
C LEU A 377 3.55 -23.60 -6.91
N PHE A 378 3.44 -24.91 -7.08
CA PHE A 378 2.27 -25.52 -7.73
C PHE A 378 0.99 -25.20 -6.96
N GLU A 379 0.97 -25.45 -5.65
CA GLU A 379 -0.21 -25.24 -4.81
C GLU A 379 -0.62 -23.76 -4.74
N GLY A 380 0.36 -22.86 -4.58
CA GLY A 380 0.14 -21.42 -4.59
C GLY A 380 -0.43 -20.92 -5.91
N MET A 381 0.18 -21.28 -7.04
CA MET A 381 -0.30 -20.85 -8.36
C MET A 381 -1.70 -21.39 -8.66
N MET A 382 -1.98 -22.65 -8.35
CA MET A 382 -3.31 -23.25 -8.61
C MET A 382 -4.40 -22.56 -7.81
N ARG A 383 -4.14 -22.23 -6.53
CA ARG A 383 -5.12 -21.49 -5.75
C ARG A 383 -5.26 -20.04 -6.23
N GLN A 384 -4.17 -19.37 -6.62
CA GLN A 384 -4.26 -18.00 -7.13
C GLN A 384 -5.10 -17.92 -8.40
N VAL A 385 -4.96 -18.87 -9.33
CA VAL A 385 -5.80 -18.94 -10.55
C VAL A 385 -7.27 -19.17 -10.23
N TYR A 386 -7.56 -20.03 -9.24
CA TYR A 386 -8.93 -20.31 -8.82
C TYR A 386 -9.58 -19.11 -8.12
N ASN A 387 -8.88 -18.51 -7.16
CA ASN A 387 -9.44 -17.46 -6.31
C ASN A 387 -9.57 -16.12 -7.02
N GLN A 388 -8.53 -15.67 -7.75
CA GLN A 388 -8.45 -14.28 -8.22
C GLN A 388 -9.70 -13.82 -9.01
N PRO A 389 -10.24 -14.59 -9.97
CA PRO A 389 -11.45 -14.17 -10.69
C PRO A 389 -12.68 -14.05 -9.77
N ILE A 390 -12.84 -15.00 -8.84
CA ILE A 390 -13.96 -15.04 -7.88
C ILE A 390 -13.85 -13.86 -6.91
N ASP A 391 -12.65 -13.62 -6.38
CA ASP A 391 -12.35 -12.52 -5.46
C ASP A 391 -12.65 -11.16 -6.09
N LEU A 392 -12.52 -11.03 -7.42
CA LEU A 392 -12.91 -9.78 -8.08
C LEU A 392 -14.40 -9.47 -7.89
N PHE A 393 -15.26 -10.46 -8.05
CA PHE A 393 -16.71 -10.30 -7.82
C PHE A 393 -17.03 -10.12 -6.35
N ILE A 394 -16.34 -10.83 -5.45
CA ILE A 394 -16.54 -10.72 -4.01
C ILE A 394 -16.23 -9.31 -3.52
N GLU A 395 -15.08 -8.77 -3.90
CA GLU A 395 -14.69 -7.43 -3.48
C GLU A 395 -15.57 -6.35 -4.13
N ASP A 396 -16.07 -6.55 -5.36
CA ASP A 396 -17.09 -5.66 -5.94
C ASP A 396 -18.41 -5.71 -5.16
N PHE A 397 -18.88 -6.92 -4.84
CA PHE A 397 -20.09 -7.13 -4.04
C PHE A 397 -19.97 -6.44 -2.67
N LEU A 398 -18.88 -6.69 -1.95
CA LEU A 398 -18.62 -6.07 -0.65
C LEU A 398 -18.60 -4.54 -0.75
N TYR A 399 -17.94 -3.99 -1.76
CA TYR A 399 -17.85 -2.55 -1.94
C TYR A 399 -19.21 -1.90 -2.23
N ARG A 400 -20.07 -2.58 -3.00
CA ARG A 400 -21.38 -2.06 -3.42
C ARG A 400 -22.42 -2.18 -2.31
N GLU A 401 -22.50 -3.34 -1.68
CA GLU A 401 -23.55 -3.68 -0.73
C GLU A 401 -23.25 -3.18 0.70
N PHE A 402 -21.97 -3.01 1.07
CA PHE A 402 -21.58 -2.62 2.43
C PHE A 402 -20.69 -1.35 2.46
N PRO A 403 -21.26 -0.15 2.22
CA PRO A 403 -20.52 1.10 2.28
C PRO A 403 -19.74 1.32 3.59
N GLU A 404 -20.29 0.90 4.71
CA GLU A 404 -19.72 0.95 6.05
C GLU A 404 -18.51 0.01 6.25
N ALA A 405 -18.37 -1.02 5.40
CA ALA A 405 -17.23 -1.94 5.40
C ALA A 405 -16.05 -1.45 4.54
N ARG A 406 -16.26 -0.45 3.68
CA ARG A 406 -15.22 0.09 2.77
C ARG A 406 -13.92 0.52 3.46
N PRO A 407 -13.91 1.12 4.67
CA PRO A 407 -12.67 1.43 5.36
C PRO A 407 -11.85 0.16 5.70
N LEU A 408 -12.53 -0.93 6.09
CA LEU A 408 -11.91 -2.20 6.40
C LEU A 408 -11.36 -2.87 5.14
N GLN A 409 -12.20 -2.94 4.11
CA GLN A 409 -11.84 -3.43 2.79
C GLN A 409 -10.62 -2.70 2.23
N PHE A 410 -10.58 -1.36 2.35
CA PHE A 410 -9.44 -0.55 1.93
C PHE A 410 -8.15 -0.95 2.65
N LEU A 411 -8.17 -1.11 3.97
CA LEU A 411 -6.99 -1.50 4.74
C LEU A 411 -6.50 -2.89 4.36
N SER A 412 -7.42 -3.84 4.22
CA SER A 412 -7.14 -5.22 3.83
C SER A 412 -6.51 -5.28 2.43
N LEU A 413 -7.18 -4.72 1.43
CA LEU A 413 -6.69 -4.74 0.04
C LEU A 413 -5.42 -3.90 -0.15
N LEU A 414 -5.25 -2.78 0.58
CA LEU A 414 -4.02 -1.99 0.53
C LEU A 414 -2.82 -2.78 1.08
N LYS A 415 -3.04 -3.63 2.08
CA LYS A 415 -2.00 -4.50 2.62
C LYS A 415 -1.61 -5.55 1.57
N LEU A 416 -2.58 -6.27 0.99
CA LEU A 416 -2.35 -7.26 -0.05
C LEU A 416 -1.63 -6.64 -1.26
N LEU A 417 -2.02 -5.43 -1.66
CA LEU A 417 -1.41 -4.70 -2.76
C LEU A 417 0.07 -4.38 -2.51
N ARG A 418 0.45 -4.06 -1.26
CA ARG A 418 1.85 -3.83 -0.88
C ARG A 418 2.64 -5.13 -0.93
N GLU A 419 2.09 -6.21 -0.39
CA GLU A 419 2.71 -7.54 -0.43
C GLU A 419 2.93 -8.00 -1.88
N ALA A 420 1.91 -7.87 -2.74
CA ALA A 420 2.01 -8.16 -4.18
C ALA A 420 3.00 -7.25 -4.93
N THR A 421 3.16 -6.00 -4.49
CA THR A 421 4.17 -5.10 -5.07
C THR A 421 5.59 -5.56 -4.72
N GLU A 422 5.82 -5.99 -3.48
CA GLU A 422 7.11 -6.53 -3.02
C GLU A 422 7.44 -7.84 -3.74
N ALA A 423 6.46 -8.73 -3.82
CA ALA A 423 6.45 -9.99 -4.56
C ALA A 423 6.99 -9.85 -6.00
N VAL A 424 6.31 -9.03 -6.80
CA VAL A 424 6.65 -8.81 -8.21
C VAL A 424 8.03 -8.16 -8.39
N ARG A 425 8.45 -7.32 -7.44
CA ARG A 425 9.75 -6.63 -7.50
C ARG A 425 10.92 -7.47 -7.00
N ASN A 426 10.66 -8.64 -6.44
CA ASN A 426 11.69 -9.49 -5.89
C ASN A 426 12.54 -10.12 -7.01
N LYS A 427 13.82 -9.75 -7.06
CA LYS A 427 14.76 -10.24 -8.08
C LYS A 427 15.06 -11.73 -7.96
N HIS A 428 15.06 -12.28 -6.74
CA HIS A 428 15.29 -13.70 -6.51
C HIS A 428 14.09 -14.53 -6.97
N ALA A 429 12.88 -14.06 -6.67
CA ALA A 429 11.67 -14.67 -7.21
C ALA A 429 11.68 -14.71 -8.74
N GLN A 430 12.04 -13.60 -9.39
CA GLN A 430 12.16 -13.51 -10.84
C GLN A 430 13.25 -14.44 -11.40
N GLU A 431 14.35 -14.62 -10.69
CA GLU A 431 15.48 -15.45 -11.14
C GLU A 431 15.24 -16.96 -10.98
N TYR A 432 14.57 -17.35 -9.88
CA TYR A 432 14.46 -18.73 -9.43
C TYR A 432 13.13 -19.39 -9.79
N SER A 433 12.08 -18.61 -10.04
CA SER A 433 10.78 -19.13 -10.46
C SER A 433 10.76 -19.54 -11.93
N PRO A 434 10.02 -20.61 -12.30
CA PRO A 434 9.69 -20.89 -13.68
C PRO A 434 9.08 -19.64 -14.36
N PRO A 435 9.59 -19.21 -15.54
CA PRO A 435 9.17 -17.96 -16.16
C PRO A 435 7.66 -17.83 -16.42
N ALA A 436 7.00 -18.93 -16.78
CA ALA A 436 5.56 -18.96 -17.02
C ALA A 436 4.76 -18.68 -15.73
N VAL A 437 5.19 -19.26 -14.61
CA VAL A 437 4.53 -19.10 -13.31
C VAL A 437 4.72 -17.67 -12.80
N HIS A 438 5.95 -17.15 -12.87
CA HIS A 438 6.23 -15.77 -12.48
C HIS A 438 5.45 -14.77 -13.34
N LYS A 439 5.34 -14.99 -14.67
CA LYS A 439 4.50 -14.18 -15.55
C LYS A 439 3.04 -14.21 -15.09
N ALA A 440 2.48 -15.40 -14.88
CA ALA A 440 1.08 -15.55 -14.50
C ALA A 440 0.77 -14.87 -13.16
N SER A 441 1.57 -15.13 -12.14
CA SER A 441 1.44 -14.49 -10.82
C SER A 441 1.55 -12.97 -10.92
N THR A 442 2.51 -12.44 -11.71
CA THR A 442 2.63 -11.00 -11.93
C THR A 442 1.38 -10.41 -12.58
N VAL A 443 0.84 -11.07 -13.61
CA VAL A 443 -0.38 -10.59 -14.29
C VAL A 443 -1.57 -10.55 -13.33
N LEU A 444 -1.79 -11.61 -12.53
CA LEU A 444 -2.88 -11.64 -11.55
C LEU A 444 -2.70 -10.56 -10.46
N ASN A 445 -1.48 -10.34 -9.97
CA ASN A 445 -1.18 -9.26 -9.03
C ASN A 445 -1.45 -7.86 -9.61
N LEU A 446 -1.20 -7.65 -10.91
CA LEU A 446 -1.53 -6.40 -11.59
C LEU A 446 -3.05 -6.22 -11.77
N VAL A 447 -3.81 -7.31 -11.94
CA VAL A 447 -5.28 -7.27 -11.94
C VAL A 447 -5.82 -6.83 -10.58
N MET A 448 -5.24 -7.30 -9.47
CA MET A 448 -5.58 -6.79 -8.13
C MET A 448 -5.32 -5.28 -8.00
N ALA A 449 -4.22 -4.78 -8.57
CA ALA A 449 -3.93 -3.33 -8.59
C ALA A 449 -4.96 -2.54 -9.42
N LEU A 450 -5.42 -3.09 -10.54
CA LEU A 450 -6.49 -2.51 -11.36
C LEU A 450 -7.81 -2.44 -10.59
N GLN A 451 -8.14 -3.47 -9.82
CA GLN A 451 -9.33 -3.48 -8.97
C GLN A 451 -9.22 -2.44 -7.84
N PHE A 452 -8.10 -2.38 -7.14
CA PHE A 452 -7.90 -1.40 -6.06
C PHE A 452 -8.07 0.04 -6.58
N ARG A 453 -7.58 0.30 -7.81
CA ARG A 453 -7.81 1.57 -8.50
C ARG A 453 -9.28 1.82 -8.81
N ASP A 454 -10.03 0.83 -9.27
CA ASP A 454 -11.47 0.95 -9.54
C ASP A 454 -12.28 1.29 -8.27
N LEU A 455 -12.00 0.57 -7.18
CA LEU A 455 -12.69 0.71 -5.91
C LEU A 455 -12.32 2.01 -5.17
N PHE A 456 -11.03 2.34 -5.09
CA PHE A 456 -10.54 3.42 -4.21
C PHE A 456 -9.82 4.57 -4.92
N GLY A 457 -9.64 4.49 -6.24
CA GLY A 457 -9.07 5.57 -7.05
C GLY A 457 -7.55 5.72 -6.98
N TYR A 458 -6.84 4.81 -6.32
CA TYR A 458 -5.37 4.82 -6.27
C TYR A 458 -4.77 3.91 -7.34
N ASP A 459 -4.01 4.49 -8.27
CA ASP A 459 -3.29 3.72 -9.29
C ASP A 459 -1.93 3.24 -8.77
N ALA A 460 -1.88 2.00 -8.31
CA ALA A 460 -0.66 1.35 -7.82
C ALA A 460 0.15 0.64 -8.92
N LEU A 461 -0.36 0.53 -10.15
CA LEU A 461 0.36 -0.17 -11.23
C LEU A 461 1.81 0.29 -11.42
N PRO A 462 2.14 1.61 -11.35
CA PRO A 462 3.52 2.06 -11.48
C PRO A 462 4.45 1.52 -10.38
N ASP A 463 3.92 1.20 -9.20
CA ASP A 463 4.69 0.73 -8.04
C ASP A 463 5.27 -0.67 -8.27
N PHE A 464 4.62 -1.50 -9.09
CA PHE A 464 5.05 -2.86 -9.45
C PHE A 464 6.28 -2.90 -10.35
N LYS A 465 6.51 -1.85 -11.16
CA LYS A 465 7.58 -1.81 -12.18
C LYS A 465 7.55 -3.01 -13.15
N ALA A 466 6.36 -3.52 -13.43
CA ALA A 466 6.18 -4.68 -14.29
C ALA A 466 6.45 -4.36 -15.77
N PRO A 467 6.87 -5.35 -16.58
CA PRO A 467 6.98 -5.21 -18.04
C PRO A 467 5.66 -4.78 -18.69
N ALA A 468 5.73 -3.88 -19.67
CA ALA A 468 4.53 -3.35 -20.37
C ALA A 468 3.64 -4.43 -20.99
N LEU A 469 4.22 -5.55 -21.46
CA LEU A 469 3.44 -6.68 -21.98
C LEU A 469 2.57 -7.36 -20.90
N GLN A 470 3.05 -7.44 -19.66
CA GLN A 470 2.30 -8.03 -18.55
C GLN A 470 1.21 -7.08 -18.06
N VAL A 471 1.48 -5.76 -18.06
CA VAL A 471 0.46 -4.74 -17.81
C VAL A 471 -0.68 -4.84 -18.83
N LYS A 472 -0.35 -4.94 -20.11
CA LYS A 472 -1.35 -5.10 -21.17
C LYS A 472 -2.17 -6.40 -21.03
N GLU A 473 -1.52 -7.48 -20.61
CA GLU A 473 -2.20 -8.75 -20.33
C GLU A 473 -3.18 -8.61 -19.16
N ALA A 474 -2.76 -7.96 -18.06
CA ALA A 474 -3.61 -7.69 -16.91
C ALA A 474 -4.79 -6.78 -17.26
N GLU A 475 -4.58 -5.74 -18.08
CA GLU A 475 -5.64 -4.88 -18.60
C GLU A 475 -6.65 -5.66 -19.45
N ARG A 476 -6.20 -6.68 -20.20
CA ARG A 476 -7.09 -7.57 -20.97
C ARG A 476 -7.95 -8.43 -20.06
N LEU A 477 -7.35 -9.10 -19.08
CA LEU A 477 -8.09 -9.90 -18.09
C LEU A 477 -9.07 -9.04 -17.28
N TRP A 478 -8.65 -7.84 -16.89
CA TRP A 478 -9.52 -6.86 -16.23
C TRP A 478 -10.70 -6.44 -17.11
N SER A 479 -10.47 -6.21 -18.40
CA SER A 479 -11.55 -5.86 -19.35
C SER A 479 -12.55 -6.99 -19.49
N GLU A 480 -12.08 -8.24 -19.57
CA GLU A 480 -12.95 -9.43 -19.59
C GLU A 480 -13.80 -9.51 -18.32
N TYR A 481 -13.19 -9.38 -17.14
CA TYR A 481 -13.94 -9.32 -15.87
C TYR A 481 -15.02 -8.22 -15.88
N GLN A 482 -14.71 -7.03 -16.40
CA GLN A 482 -15.67 -5.93 -16.47
C GLN A 482 -16.90 -6.26 -17.32
N GLU A 483 -16.76 -7.10 -18.35
CA GLU A 483 -17.88 -7.58 -19.16
C GLU A 483 -18.80 -8.49 -18.34
N TYR A 484 -18.25 -9.43 -17.56
CA TYR A 484 -19.05 -10.29 -16.67
C TYR A 484 -19.66 -9.52 -15.48
N ARG A 485 -18.92 -8.56 -14.91
CA ARG A 485 -19.38 -7.77 -13.74
C ARG A 485 -20.73 -7.09 -13.97
N ALA A 486 -21.04 -6.70 -15.21
CA ALA A 486 -22.26 -5.98 -15.53
C ALA A 486 -23.55 -6.81 -15.36
N ASP A 487 -23.48 -8.13 -15.58
CA ASP A 487 -24.63 -9.04 -15.57
C ASP A 487 -24.29 -10.45 -15.06
N ARG A 488 -23.46 -10.54 -14.00
CA ARG A 488 -22.98 -11.82 -13.44
C ARG A 488 -24.14 -12.74 -13.06
N GLN A 489 -24.20 -13.92 -13.66
CA GLN A 489 -25.05 -15.03 -13.23
C GLN A 489 -24.31 -15.94 -12.23
N PRO A 490 -25.02 -16.62 -11.32
CA PRO A 490 -24.40 -17.55 -10.38
C PRO A 490 -23.59 -18.64 -11.09
N GLY A 491 -22.30 -18.76 -10.75
CA GLY A 491 -21.39 -19.76 -11.32
C GLY A 491 -20.60 -19.30 -12.55
N GLU A 492 -20.92 -18.15 -13.16
CA GLU A 492 -20.13 -17.61 -14.29
C GLU A 492 -18.71 -17.22 -13.87
N GLU A 493 -18.46 -16.97 -12.58
CA GLU A 493 -17.11 -16.77 -12.07
C GLU A 493 -16.15 -17.93 -12.41
N TYR A 494 -16.66 -19.17 -12.55
CA TYR A 494 -15.85 -20.33 -12.94
C TYR A 494 -15.44 -20.31 -14.41
N GLU A 495 -16.20 -19.65 -15.29
CA GLU A 495 -15.83 -19.47 -16.70
C GLU A 495 -14.58 -18.59 -16.80
N LEU A 496 -14.50 -17.51 -16.03
CA LEU A 496 -13.30 -16.69 -15.94
C LEU A 496 -12.10 -17.46 -15.37
N VAL A 497 -12.31 -18.33 -14.37
CA VAL A 497 -11.23 -19.22 -13.88
C VAL A 497 -10.68 -20.08 -15.02
N GLN A 498 -11.56 -20.65 -15.84
CA GLN A 498 -11.14 -21.46 -17.00
C GLN A 498 -10.40 -20.62 -18.04
N HIS A 499 -10.98 -19.49 -18.47
CA HIS A 499 -10.40 -18.62 -19.50
C HIS A 499 -9.04 -18.06 -19.07
N TRP A 500 -8.92 -17.58 -17.84
CA TRP A 500 -7.66 -17.06 -17.32
C TRP A 500 -6.63 -18.17 -17.13
N GLY A 501 -7.08 -19.36 -16.74
CA GLY A 501 -6.25 -20.56 -16.76
C GLY A 501 -5.67 -20.83 -18.15
N GLU A 502 -6.46 -20.72 -19.21
CA GLU A 502 -6.00 -20.94 -20.59
C GLU A 502 -5.03 -19.85 -21.05
N ASP A 503 -5.40 -18.58 -20.84
CA ASP A 503 -4.63 -17.41 -21.25
C ASP A 503 -3.27 -17.30 -20.57
N LEU A 504 -3.20 -17.70 -19.30
CA LEU A 504 -1.97 -17.74 -18.53
C LEU A 504 -1.16 -19.03 -18.75
N GLY A 505 -1.69 -19.99 -19.52
CA GLY A 505 -1.02 -21.26 -19.83
C GLY A 505 -1.01 -22.24 -18.65
N LEU A 506 -2.02 -22.17 -17.80
CA LEU A 506 -2.17 -22.94 -16.56
C LEU A 506 -3.33 -23.96 -16.58
N ALA A 507 -4.21 -23.92 -17.59
CA ALA A 507 -5.35 -24.83 -17.73
C ALA A 507 -4.97 -26.32 -17.78
N ALA A 508 -3.72 -26.65 -18.16
CA ALA A 508 -3.24 -28.03 -18.14
C ALA A 508 -3.02 -28.62 -16.73
N TYR A 509 -3.10 -27.78 -15.69
CA TYR A 509 -2.72 -28.11 -14.32
C TYR A 509 -3.91 -28.25 -13.36
N PHE A 510 -5.13 -27.93 -13.80
CA PHE A 510 -6.34 -28.10 -13.02
C PHE A 510 -7.51 -28.55 -13.90
N GLU A 511 -8.59 -28.99 -13.26
CA GLU A 511 -9.86 -29.34 -13.89
C GLU A 511 -10.99 -28.75 -13.04
N LEU A 512 -11.93 -28.05 -13.67
CA LEU A 512 -13.22 -27.69 -13.07
C LEU A 512 -14.20 -28.83 -13.33
N LYS A 513 -14.83 -29.33 -12.26
CA LYS A 513 -15.77 -30.46 -12.32
C LYS A 513 -17.08 -30.09 -11.69
N ASP A 514 -18.17 -30.51 -12.32
CA ASP A 514 -19.50 -30.41 -11.73
C ASP A 514 -19.53 -31.08 -10.35
N GLU A 515 -19.95 -30.32 -9.33
CA GLU A 515 -19.94 -30.77 -7.95
C GLU A 515 -20.82 -32.01 -7.77
N THR A 516 -22.00 -32.04 -8.40
CA THR A 516 -22.95 -33.15 -8.24
C THR A 516 -22.38 -34.46 -8.78
N THR A 517 -21.65 -34.39 -9.89
CA THR A 517 -20.96 -35.50 -10.53
C THR A 517 -19.86 -36.04 -9.61
N VAL A 518 -18.99 -35.16 -9.10
CA VAL A 518 -17.90 -35.56 -8.20
C VAL A 518 -18.43 -36.19 -6.91
N ARG A 519 -19.45 -35.58 -6.29
CA ARG A 519 -20.05 -36.12 -5.05
C ARG A 519 -20.72 -37.47 -5.30
N ARG A 520 -21.38 -37.67 -6.45
CA ARG A 520 -21.95 -38.97 -6.84
C ARG A 520 -20.86 -40.03 -7.02
N GLU A 521 -19.78 -39.71 -7.72
CA GLU A 521 -18.64 -40.61 -7.90
C GLU A 521 -18.01 -41.03 -6.54
N GLN A 522 -17.81 -40.07 -5.63
CA GLN A 522 -17.30 -40.34 -4.28
C GLN A 522 -18.24 -41.21 -3.44
N SER A 523 -19.56 -41.01 -3.55
CA SER A 523 -20.57 -41.85 -2.88
C SER A 523 -20.60 -43.28 -3.45
N SER A 524 -20.33 -43.45 -4.75
CA SER A 524 -20.28 -44.77 -5.40
C SER A 524 -19.00 -45.54 -5.10
N ALA A 525 -17.87 -44.85 -4.94
CA ALA A 525 -16.58 -45.44 -4.58
C ALA A 525 -16.47 -45.85 -3.10
N SER A 526 -17.34 -45.32 -2.24
CA SER A 526 -17.39 -45.62 -0.80
C SER A 526 -18.32 -46.79 -0.44
N ALA A 527 -18.98 -47.43 -1.42
CA ALA A 527 -19.85 -48.58 -1.18
C ALA A 527 -19.10 -49.87 -0.75
N ASP A 528 -17.78 -49.96 -0.98
CA ASP A 528 -16.93 -51.11 -0.63
C ASP A 528 -15.95 -50.85 0.53
N VAL A 529 -16.08 -49.72 1.24
CA VAL A 529 -15.22 -49.39 2.39
C VAL A 529 -16.10 -49.14 3.62
N ALA A 530 -15.81 -49.89 4.70
CA ALA A 530 -16.45 -49.77 6.01
C ALA A 530 -16.57 -48.29 6.47
N PRO A 531 -17.60 -47.92 7.26
CA PRO A 531 -17.91 -46.54 7.57
C PRO A 531 -16.68 -45.81 8.06
N PHE A 532 -16.41 -44.67 7.41
CA PHE A 532 -15.28 -43.79 7.70
C PHE A 532 -15.09 -43.61 9.20
N LEU A 533 -13.83 -43.74 9.60
CA LEU A 533 -13.30 -43.66 10.96
C LEU A 533 -13.93 -42.51 11.77
N ALA A 534 -14.04 -42.74 13.09
CA ALA A 534 -14.48 -41.75 14.08
C ALA A 534 -13.79 -40.38 13.88
N PRO A 535 -14.46 -39.26 14.23
CA PRO A 535 -13.94 -37.92 14.01
C PRO A 535 -12.59 -37.77 14.73
N THR A 536 -11.53 -37.56 13.97
CA THR A 536 -10.22 -37.18 14.50
C THR A 536 -10.04 -35.68 14.37
N ASP A 537 -9.57 -35.06 15.45
CA ASP A 537 -9.25 -33.64 15.51
C ASP A 537 -8.07 -33.29 14.59
N GLU A 538 -8.32 -32.28 13.77
CA GLU A 538 -7.37 -31.40 13.06
C GLU A 538 -6.66 -31.91 11.79
N PRO A 539 -6.96 -31.29 10.63
CA PRO A 539 -5.99 -31.13 9.56
C PRO A 539 -5.08 -29.92 9.83
N ALA A 540 -3.77 -30.12 9.69
CA ALA A 540 -2.77 -29.05 9.74
C ALA A 540 -3.03 -28.01 8.65
N GLY A 541 -3.09 -26.73 9.05
CA GLY A 541 -3.27 -25.62 8.14
C GLY A 541 -2.16 -25.56 7.09
N GLN A 542 -2.56 -25.52 5.81
CA GLN A 542 -1.66 -25.22 4.69
C GLN A 542 -1.62 -23.72 4.43
N ALA A 543 -0.42 -23.15 4.31
CA ALA A 543 -0.17 -21.72 4.11
C ALA A 543 -0.98 -21.10 2.97
N SER A 544 -1.33 -19.81 3.13
CA SER A 544 -2.09 -19.10 2.10
C SER A 544 -1.27 -19.07 0.82
N PRO A 545 -1.89 -19.04 -0.37
CA PRO A 545 -1.14 -18.93 -1.62
C PRO A 545 -0.27 -17.68 -1.66
N GLU A 546 -0.75 -16.59 -1.07
CA GLU A 546 -0.02 -15.32 -0.98
C GLU A 546 1.13 -15.45 0.02
N ASP A 547 0.95 -16.12 1.16
CA ASP A 547 2.02 -16.42 2.11
C ASP A 547 3.00 -17.44 1.54
N LEU A 548 2.54 -18.42 0.75
CA LEU A 548 3.34 -19.42 0.06
C LEU A 548 4.14 -18.78 -1.07
N LEU A 549 3.52 -17.93 -1.88
CA LEU A 549 4.16 -17.15 -2.94
C LEU A 549 5.12 -16.12 -2.33
N ALA A 550 4.71 -15.38 -1.31
CA ALA A 550 5.58 -14.45 -0.59
C ALA A 550 6.74 -15.17 0.11
N ARG A 551 6.52 -16.38 0.63
CA ARG A 551 7.57 -17.23 1.19
C ARG A 551 8.51 -17.74 0.11
N ILE A 552 7.98 -18.18 -1.02
CA ILE A 552 8.73 -18.48 -2.24
C ILE A 552 9.49 -17.24 -2.75
N GLU A 553 8.97 -16.04 -2.61
CA GLU A 553 9.62 -14.85 -3.10
C GLU A 553 10.71 -14.39 -2.14
N ARG A 554 10.42 -14.40 -0.84
CA ARG A 554 11.34 -14.05 0.24
C ARG A 554 12.48 -15.05 0.36
N ASP A 555 12.15 -16.33 0.37
CA ASP A 555 13.06 -17.47 0.49
C ASP A 555 12.63 -18.59 -0.49
N PRO A 556 13.02 -18.44 -1.77
CA PRO A 556 12.62 -19.35 -2.86
C PRO A 556 13.01 -20.80 -2.66
N LEU A 557 13.78 -21.12 -1.64
CA LEU A 557 14.35 -22.44 -1.46
C LEU A 557 14.26 -22.92 -0.02
N GLY A 558 13.50 -22.23 0.84
CA GLY A 558 13.34 -22.62 2.24
C GLY A 558 14.68 -22.71 2.98
N LEU A 559 15.64 -21.83 2.69
CA LEU A 559 16.96 -21.76 3.31
C LEU A 559 16.96 -21.02 4.66
N ASP A 560 15.96 -20.16 4.87
CA ASP A 560 15.76 -19.35 6.06
C ASP A 560 14.64 -19.93 6.96
N GLU A 561 13.96 -21.01 6.54
CA GLU A 561 12.99 -21.73 7.37
C GLU A 561 13.71 -22.52 8.49
N PRO A 562 13.31 -22.38 9.76
CA PRO A 562 13.61 -23.40 10.76
C PRO A 562 12.95 -24.72 10.33
N GLU A 563 13.60 -25.85 10.62
CA GLU A 563 13.08 -27.18 10.29
C GLU A 563 11.59 -27.36 10.68
N PRO A 564 10.81 -28.14 9.90
CA PRO A 564 9.35 -28.24 10.03
C PRO A 564 8.88 -28.56 11.45
N ALA A 565 7.68 -28.02 11.77
CA ALA A 565 7.07 -27.95 13.10
C ALA A 565 6.89 -29.29 13.84
N ASP A 566 7.08 -30.41 13.16
CA ASP A 566 7.17 -31.77 13.67
C ASP A 566 8.38 -31.97 14.62
N ALA A 567 9.36 -31.04 14.60
CA ALA A 567 10.54 -31.04 15.46
C ALA A 567 10.30 -30.47 16.88
N HIS A 568 9.13 -29.88 17.15
CA HIS A 568 8.79 -29.36 18.49
C HIS A 568 7.86 -30.30 19.26
N GLN A 569 8.32 -31.52 19.53
CA GLN A 569 8.00 -32.12 20.84
C GLN A 569 8.91 -31.46 21.87
N GLY A 570 8.36 -31.01 23.00
CA GLY A 570 9.09 -30.25 24.03
C GLY A 570 10.43 -30.89 24.45
N GLN A 571 11.32 -30.08 25.04
CA GLN A 571 12.69 -30.46 25.42
C GLN A 571 12.77 -31.90 25.95
N MET A 572 13.53 -32.75 25.26
CA MET A 572 13.66 -34.17 25.61
C MET A 572 14.43 -34.29 26.92
N SER A 573 13.73 -34.62 28.02
CA SER A 573 14.33 -34.92 29.32
C SER A 573 14.27 -36.42 29.60
N PHE A 574 15.35 -37.00 30.12
CA PHE A 574 15.41 -38.40 30.57
C PHE A 574 15.44 -38.49 32.11
N ALA A 575 15.04 -37.41 32.80
CA ALA A 575 15.06 -37.28 34.26
C ALA A 575 14.02 -38.17 34.98
N ASP A 576 13.07 -38.76 34.27
CA ASP A 576 11.98 -39.56 34.84
C ASP A 576 12.42 -40.90 35.45
N SER A 577 13.70 -41.28 35.33
CA SER A 577 14.27 -42.39 36.10
C SER A 577 15.67 -42.06 36.66
N PRO A 578 15.97 -42.39 37.93
CA PRO A 578 17.31 -42.20 38.52
C PRO A 578 18.43 -42.92 37.75
N ALA A 579 18.11 -44.03 37.07
CA ALA A 579 19.04 -44.78 36.24
C ALA A 579 19.39 -44.07 34.92
N GLY A 580 18.40 -43.41 34.29
CA GLY A 580 18.58 -42.63 33.06
C GLY A 580 19.45 -41.39 33.27
N GLY A 581 19.20 -40.63 34.34
CA GLY A 581 20.01 -39.46 34.69
C GLY A 581 21.48 -39.81 35.00
N MET A 582 21.72 -40.93 35.68
CA MET A 582 23.10 -41.41 35.90
C MET A 582 23.81 -41.79 34.60
N ALA A 583 23.12 -42.44 33.65
CA ALA A 583 23.71 -42.80 32.36
C ALA A 583 24.10 -41.55 31.55
N VAL A 584 23.22 -40.55 31.50
CA VAL A 584 23.48 -39.26 30.84
C VAL A 584 24.69 -38.57 31.46
N MET A 585 24.79 -38.51 32.79
CA MET A 585 25.95 -37.93 33.49
C MET A 585 27.26 -38.64 33.13
N PHE A 586 27.30 -39.98 33.14
CA PHE A 586 28.52 -40.71 32.77
C PHE A 586 28.92 -40.54 31.31
N TYR A 587 27.96 -40.39 30.39
CA TYR A 587 28.27 -40.11 28.99
C TYR A 587 28.77 -38.67 28.79
N CYS A 588 28.18 -37.68 29.47
CA CYS A 588 28.73 -36.33 29.51
C CYS A 588 30.17 -36.32 30.03
N LEU A 589 30.47 -37.10 31.07
CA LEU A 589 31.83 -37.24 31.60
C LEU A 589 32.80 -37.92 30.61
N ASP A 590 32.35 -38.92 29.85
CA ASP A 590 33.16 -39.57 28.80
C ASP A 590 33.51 -38.58 27.68
N TRP A 591 32.54 -37.74 27.28
CA TRP A 591 32.75 -36.70 26.28
C TRP A 591 33.64 -35.56 26.76
N LEU A 592 33.49 -35.10 28.01
CA LEU A 592 34.42 -34.12 28.59
C LEU A 592 35.87 -34.62 28.56
N LYS A 593 36.10 -35.87 28.98
CA LYS A 593 37.43 -36.50 28.91
C LYS A 593 37.92 -36.66 27.47
N HIS A 594 37.01 -36.91 26.52
CA HIS A 594 37.37 -37.03 25.12
C HIS A 594 37.75 -35.67 24.52
N PHE A 595 37.14 -34.58 24.96
CA PHE A 595 37.44 -33.23 24.51
C PHE A 595 38.68 -32.62 25.18
N ASP A 596 39.18 -33.20 26.28
CA ASP A 596 40.44 -32.79 26.90
C ASP A 596 41.62 -32.83 25.91
N GLY A 597 42.35 -31.71 25.84
CA GLY A 597 43.52 -31.57 24.97
C GLY A 597 43.21 -31.44 23.47
N LYS A 598 41.93 -31.46 23.05
CA LYS A 598 41.55 -31.19 21.65
C LYS A 598 41.44 -29.69 21.38
N SER A 599 41.73 -29.30 20.14
CA SER A 599 41.53 -27.92 19.70
C SER A 599 40.03 -27.61 19.56
N ARG A 600 39.68 -26.31 19.62
CA ARG A 600 38.30 -25.85 19.41
C ARG A 600 37.71 -26.38 18.10
N GLN A 601 38.50 -26.42 17.02
CA GLN A 601 38.08 -26.96 15.72
C GLN A 601 37.77 -28.46 15.80
N GLN A 602 38.59 -29.24 16.50
CA GLN A 602 38.37 -30.68 16.62
C GLN A 602 37.12 -31.01 17.44
N VAL A 603 36.84 -30.24 18.50
CA VAL A 603 35.59 -30.36 19.27
C VAL A 603 34.40 -29.99 18.38
N GLN A 604 34.53 -28.94 17.57
CA GLN A 604 33.52 -28.52 16.60
C GLN A 604 33.23 -29.63 15.58
N ASP A 605 34.24 -30.18 14.91
CA ASP A 605 34.06 -31.21 13.88
C ASP A 605 33.32 -32.45 14.42
N ILE A 606 33.71 -32.92 15.63
CA ILE A 606 33.05 -34.06 16.29
C ILE A 606 31.60 -33.71 16.64
N THR A 607 31.36 -32.55 17.24
CA THR A 607 30.02 -32.12 17.70
C THR A 607 29.06 -31.96 16.52
N PHE A 608 29.53 -31.38 15.42
CA PHE A 608 28.74 -31.21 14.20
C PHE A 608 28.48 -32.55 13.48
N GLU A 609 29.45 -33.46 13.44
CA GLU A 609 29.22 -34.81 12.88
C GLU A 609 28.10 -35.53 13.63
N ILE A 610 28.11 -35.45 14.96
CA ILE A 610 27.06 -36.04 15.79
C ILE A 610 25.70 -35.39 15.52
N ALA A 611 25.64 -34.05 15.41
CA ALA A 611 24.41 -33.33 15.11
C ALA A 611 23.82 -33.73 13.74
N MET A 612 24.68 -33.92 12.73
CA MET A 612 24.27 -34.40 11.41
C MET A 612 23.72 -35.83 11.44
N LEU A 613 24.29 -36.71 12.26
CA LEU A 613 23.72 -38.05 12.49
C LEU A 613 22.37 -37.98 13.21
N GLY A 614 22.20 -37.03 14.14
CA GLY A 614 20.93 -36.73 14.82
C GLY A 614 19.78 -36.47 13.85
N ARG A 615 20.03 -35.63 12.82
CA ARG A 615 19.06 -35.30 11.76
C ARG A 615 18.59 -36.50 10.94
N SER A 616 19.35 -37.59 10.94
CA SER A 616 18.98 -38.83 10.23
C SER A 616 18.04 -39.74 11.05
N GLY A 617 17.70 -39.35 12.28
CA GLY A 617 16.79 -40.05 13.18
C GLY A 617 17.50 -40.96 14.18
N LEU A 618 18.09 -40.37 15.24
CA LEU A 618 18.61 -41.12 16.39
C LEU A 618 17.46 -41.45 17.36
N ASP A 619 17.16 -42.74 17.59
CA ASP A 619 16.22 -43.17 18.63
C ASP A 619 16.95 -43.44 19.96
N PRO A 620 16.87 -42.55 20.97
CA PRO A 620 17.53 -42.74 22.26
C PRO A 620 16.94 -43.89 23.10
N LYS A 621 15.74 -44.40 22.77
CA LYS A 621 15.11 -45.53 23.47
C LYS A 621 15.62 -46.88 22.97
N ASP A 622 16.17 -46.94 21.76
CA ASP A 622 16.83 -48.14 21.24
C ASP A 622 18.32 -48.19 21.62
N SER A 623 18.61 -48.83 22.75
CA SER A 623 19.99 -49.04 23.21
C SER A 623 20.76 -50.11 22.41
N ALA A 624 20.09 -50.92 21.59
CA ALA A 624 20.70 -52.01 20.82
C ALA A 624 21.35 -51.49 19.53
N GLN A 625 20.78 -50.46 18.90
CA GLN A 625 21.37 -49.82 17.74
C GLN A 625 22.66 -49.06 18.11
N LYS A 626 23.73 -49.30 17.35
CA LYS A 626 25.05 -48.69 17.56
C LYS A 626 25.50 -47.91 16.34
N TYR A 627 26.11 -46.76 16.59
CA TYR A 627 26.56 -45.79 15.61
C TYR A 627 28.08 -45.62 15.69
N ASN A 628 28.72 -45.32 14.56
CA ASN A 628 30.15 -45.01 14.49
C ASN A 628 30.33 -43.53 14.11
N LEU A 629 31.41 -42.91 14.59
CA LEU A 629 31.84 -41.59 14.14
C LEU A 629 33.12 -41.73 13.34
N ALA A 630 33.19 -41.08 12.18
CA ALA A 630 34.39 -40.98 11.37
C ALA A 630 35.48 -40.19 12.11
N SER A 631 35.11 -39.15 12.86
CA SER A 631 36.03 -38.35 13.68
C SER A 631 36.56 -39.08 14.91
N VAL A 632 35.90 -40.16 15.35
CA VAL A 632 36.32 -41.00 16.49
C VAL A 632 36.29 -42.49 16.10
N PRO A 633 37.25 -42.96 15.28
CA PRO A 633 37.24 -44.31 14.74
C PRO A 633 37.49 -45.36 15.83
N GLY A 634 36.85 -46.52 15.69
CA GLY A 634 37.07 -47.69 16.55
C GLY A 634 36.19 -47.78 17.80
N LYS A 635 35.30 -46.80 18.04
CA LYS A 635 34.26 -46.86 19.09
C LYS A 635 32.86 -46.90 18.48
N LYS A 636 31.96 -47.59 19.18
CA LYS A 636 30.54 -47.71 18.87
C LYS A 636 29.71 -47.04 19.96
N TYR A 637 28.78 -46.19 19.58
CA TYR A 637 27.98 -45.37 20.48
C TYR A 637 26.50 -45.72 20.38
N SER A 638 25.74 -45.63 21.48
CA SER A 638 24.27 -45.61 21.40
C SER A 638 23.79 -44.21 21.00
N ALA A 639 22.53 -44.10 20.55
CA ALA A 639 21.89 -42.82 20.25
C ALA A 639 21.96 -41.84 21.44
N LEU A 640 21.62 -42.31 22.65
CA LEU A 640 21.71 -41.48 23.86
C LEU A 640 23.14 -41.00 24.13
N HIS A 641 24.15 -41.86 23.95
CA HIS A 641 25.55 -41.48 24.13
C HIS A 641 25.97 -40.40 23.12
N LEU A 642 25.54 -40.51 21.87
CA LEU A 642 25.77 -39.48 20.85
C LEU A 642 25.09 -38.15 21.21
N LEU A 643 23.81 -38.17 21.59
CA LEU A 643 23.08 -36.95 21.98
C LEU A 643 23.75 -36.22 23.16
N THR A 644 24.25 -36.95 24.16
CA THR A 644 25.03 -36.34 25.25
C THR A 644 26.35 -35.73 24.78
N GLY A 645 26.98 -36.29 23.75
CA GLY A 645 28.20 -35.74 23.15
C GLY A 645 27.97 -34.47 22.37
N MET A 646 26.87 -34.43 21.61
CA MET A 646 26.41 -33.21 20.97
C MET A 646 26.14 -32.11 22.00
N TYR A 647 25.37 -32.43 23.05
CA TYR A 647 25.04 -31.49 24.13
C TYR A 647 26.30 -30.97 24.83
N THR A 648 27.20 -31.88 25.23
CA THR A 648 28.46 -31.55 25.93
C THR A 648 29.36 -30.68 25.06
N GLY A 649 29.52 -31.04 23.79
CA GLY A 649 30.36 -30.34 22.82
C GLY A 649 29.87 -28.93 22.53
N PHE A 650 28.56 -28.77 22.26
CA PHE A 650 27.99 -27.43 22.04
C PHE A 650 28.08 -26.56 23.29
N ARG A 651 27.77 -27.08 24.48
CA ARG A 651 27.93 -26.31 25.74
C ARG A 651 29.38 -25.95 26.07
N GLN A 652 30.37 -26.65 25.50
CA GLN A 652 31.78 -26.30 25.60
C GLN A 652 32.21 -25.24 24.56
N LEU A 653 31.61 -25.27 23.35
CA LEU A 653 31.91 -24.35 22.26
C LEU A 653 31.20 -22.99 22.40
N ASP A 654 29.95 -23.03 22.84
CA ASP A 654 29.09 -21.88 23.11
C ASP A 654 28.04 -22.27 24.18
N PRO A 655 28.21 -21.84 25.44
CA PRO A 655 27.26 -22.13 26.51
C PRO A 655 25.85 -21.57 26.29
N SER A 656 25.65 -20.62 25.37
CA SER A 656 24.36 -19.98 25.11
C SER A 656 23.51 -20.70 24.07
N LEU A 657 24.08 -21.67 23.33
CA LEU A 657 23.37 -22.38 22.28
C LEU A 657 22.26 -23.28 22.86
N ASP A 658 21.05 -23.13 22.34
CA ASP A 658 19.97 -24.07 22.60
C ASP A 658 20.16 -25.32 21.73
N THR A 659 20.11 -26.48 22.36
CA THR A 659 20.35 -27.79 21.71
C THR A 659 19.09 -28.66 21.68
N GLY A 660 17.97 -28.17 22.21
CA GLY A 660 16.72 -28.92 22.32
C GLY A 660 16.72 -30.06 23.35
N LEU A 661 17.83 -30.25 24.08
CA LEU A 661 18.02 -31.29 25.09
C LEU A 661 18.18 -30.67 26.49
N ASP A 662 17.64 -31.32 27.52
CA ASP A 662 17.78 -30.89 28.93
C ASP A 662 18.69 -31.82 29.73
N PHE A 663 20.01 -31.72 29.51
CA PHE A 663 21.04 -32.46 30.27
C PHE A 663 21.89 -31.56 31.17
N GLY A 664 21.38 -30.36 31.51
CA GLY A 664 22.16 -29.35 32.23
C GLY A 664 22.65 -29.82 33.60
N LYS A 665 21.78 -30.48 34.37
CA LYS A 665 22.09 -30.96 35.72
C LYS A 665 23.16 -32.06 35.69
N GLU A 666 23.04 -33.00 34.77
CA GLU A 666 23.95 -34.13 34.57
C GLU A 666 25.32 -33.65 34.06
N LEU A 667 25.34 -32.68 33.14
CA LEU A 667 26.58 -32.08 32.67
C LEU A 667 27.33 -31.34 33.78
N GLU A 668 26.64 -30.62 34.66
CA GLU A 668 27.27 -29.97 35.82
C GLU A 668 27.84 -30.97 36.83
N MET A 669 27.12 -32.07 37.10
CA MET A 669 27.65 -33.18 37.91
C MET A 669 28.89 -33.81 37.25
N ALA A 670 28.87 -34.01 35.94
CA ALA A 670 30.00 -34.53 35.18
C ALA A 670 31.20 -33.57 35.23
N ARG A 671 30.99 -32.25 35.11
CA ARG A 671 32.03 -31.22 35.25
C ARG A 671 32.66 -31.22 36.64
N ALA A 672 31.86 -31.39 37.69
CA ALA A 672 32.37 -31.50 39.06
C ALA A 672 33.26 -32.75 39.24
N MET A 673 32.83 -33.89 38.71
CA MET A 673 33.63 -35.13 38.72
C MET A 673 34.88 -35.05 37.85
N HIS A 674 34.84 -34.28 36.77
CA HIS A 674 35.96 -34.07 35.86
C HIS A 674 37.05 -33.21 36.52
N LYS A 675 36.67 -32.14 37.24
CA LYS A 675 37.60 -31.26 37.98
C LYS A 675 38.24 -31.91 39.21
N GLY A 676 37.54 -32.82 39.89
CA GLY A 676 38.02 -33.48 41.13
C GLY A 676 39.11 -34.55 40.96
N LYS A 677 39.87 -34.54 39.86
CA LYS A 677 41.02 -35.43 39.61
C LYS A 677 42.39 -34.73 39.56
N ASP A 678 42.40 -33.39 39.64
CA ASP A 678 43.61 -32.56 39.64
C ASP A 678 43.90 -31.91 41.02
N GLU A 679 43.22 -32.35 42.09
CA GLU A 679 43.59 -32.18 43.51
C GLU A 679 43.81 -33.56 44.14
#